data_AF-A0A1X2BD25-F1
#
_entry.id   AF-A0A1X2BD25-F1
#
_cell.length_a   1.000
_cell.length_b   1.000
_cell.length_c   1.000
_cell.angle_alpha   90.00
_cell.angle_beta   90.00
_cell.angle_gamma   90.00
#
_symmetry.space_group_name_H-M   'P 1'
#
loop_
_entity.id
_entity.type
_entity.pdbx_description
1 polymer ?
#
loop_
_entity_poly.entity_id
_entity_poly.type
_entity_poly.pdbx_seq_one_letter_code
_entity_poly.pdbx_strand_id
1 'polypeptide(L)'
;MSYVLAELDMLAAATGDMAGIGSSLSAANAAAAASTTGVLAAGGDEVSAAIAALFSSHAQQYQVLSAQATEFHAQFVQALNNAGGAYAAAEAANGAPLQTLVDDILAVINAPTNVLLGRPVIGDGSNGAAGTGDAGGAGGILWGNGGSGGSGAPGQAGGAGGSAGLLGSGGTGGAGGIGGGSGGVGGTGGWLWGNGGAGGAGGVGGLGVNGGAGGVGGSALLFGNGGFGGVGGAGAAGAVGDAGTPGTTVFAGGTGGVGGDGGTAGNGGAGGNGGLVFGAGGDGGQGGVGGAGGTGGAGGAGGEPTRLGQAGGDGGDSGTGGNGGDGGMGGAGGRGSALFGTAGANGNGGAGGAGGDAGAPGNGADGAAGRDASTPGGMGGNGGDPGGVGVGGTGGAAGGVGASAGATGTDGSIIAGNGGNGGHGGAGFNATGSGHGGSGGSGGSGGRYGTGGTGGAGGAAAGDGNGGRGGDGGFGGSMGGAGGDGGDGGVGAGSGSGGWGGTGGHHLVTGTANAVGGTGGAGAAGGSTGVGGFGGVGGDAKIFNDASTAVATGGNGGAGGDGASGGNGGDGGWAYTEGIGNVTPGTGGHGGTGTTFGGGSGGDGGGAQIANGASTVVAVGGTGGAGGDGIDNSGFTEAGHGGSGGDAFIDNTGSTAKAIGGTGGAGGSASTGTGGIGGAGGDAFNSGAGSAFGGTPGAGGAGPAGGDGGQGGAAYALGTGDATGHAGAPGTSVGASGVGGAGGGGGDARILNSASTATATAGDGGNGGDGTSGGSGGYGGWAYTQGTGNVTAGNGGYGGTGSTGGGGSGGEGGNVEIDNDAYGHDITGGNGGAGGTGLNQLDGGFGNGGDGGTATITSAGSTVNAIGGAGGAGGNATTFAASGGSGGMAINHGNGNATGGFAGDGGDGAHGGSGGSGGSAFGYGNGLATGGVGGTGGNSSGVGANGGDGGDGGNAYAHVYPANATEGIGGAGGSGDPDGIAGLDGITGPL
;
A
#
# COMPACT_ATOMS: atom_id res chain seq x y z
N MET A 1 -4.94 -71.54 24.32
CA MET A 1 -4.99 -71.62 25.80
C MET A 1 -3.85 -70.76 26.29
N SER A 2 -4.17 -69.58 26.83
CA SER A 2 -3.53 -68.33 26.41
C SER A 2 -2.09 -68.18 26.91
N TYR A 3 -1.15 -68.60 26.08
CA TYR A 3 0.18 -68.00 26.05
C TYR A 3 0.00 -66.52 25.75
N VAL A 4 0.30 -65.67 26.73
CA VAL A 4 0.47 -64.25 26.52
C VAL A 4 1.86 -64.09 25.92
N LEU A 5 1.96 -64.06 24.60
CA LEU A 5 3.18 -63.61 23.92
C LEU A 5 3.22 -62.10 24.07
N ALA A 6 4.05 -61.62 25.00
CA ALA A 6 4.41 -60.21 25.04
C ALA A 6 5.58 -60.01 24.05
N GLU A 7 5.41 -59.18 23.03
CA GLU A 7 6.53 -58.76 22.18
C GLU A 7 7.44 -57.83 22.99
N LEU A 8 8.44 -58.40 23.66
CA LEU A 8 9.40 -57.70 24.51
C LEU A 8 10.17 -56.62 23.74
N ASP A 9 10.45 -56.86 22.46
CA ASP A 9 11.10 -55.88 21.57
C ASP A 9 10.21 -54.66 21.30
N MET A 10 8.90 -54.86 21.14
CA MET A 10 7.95 -53.76 20.99
C MET A 10 7.78 -52.96 22.28
N LEU A 11 7.87 -53.62 23.44
CA LEU A 11 7.82 -52.93 24.74
C LEU A 11 9.09 -52.10 25.00
N ALA A 12 10.26 -52.60 24.62
CA ALA A 12 11.52 -51.86 24.72
C ALA A 12 11.56 -50.67 23.73
N ALA A 13 11.12 -50.87 22.49
CA ALA A 13 10.96 -49.80 21.51
C ALA A 13 9.97 -48.74 21.98
N ALA A 14 8.79 -49.15 22.45
CA ALA A 14 7.79 -48.23 23.00
C ALA A 14 8.32 -47.46 24.23
N THR A 15 9.13 -48.09 25.08
CA THR A 15 9.75 -47.41 26.23
C THR A 15 10.78 -46.36 25.79
N GLY A 16 11.55 -46.66 24.73
CA GLY A 16 12.46 -45.71 24.07
C GLY A 16 11.72 -44.55 23.43
N ASP A 17 10.64 -44.82 22.69
CA ASP A 17 9.78 -43.81 22.10
C ASP A 17 9.14 -42.92 23.17
N MET A 18 8.67 -43.50 24.28
CA MET A 18 8.12 -42.73 25.39
C MET A 18 9.18 -41.86 26.05
N ALA A 19 10.41 -42.34 26.24
CA ALA A 19 11.51 -41.50 26.74
C ALA A 19 11.84 -40.35 25.76
N GLY A 20 11.79 -40.62 24.45
CA GLY A 20 11.94 -39.61 23.40
C GLY A 20 10.84 -38.55 23.44
N ILE A 21 9.57 -38.95 23.56
CA ILE A 21 8.43 -38.03 23.71
C ILE A 21 8.62 -37.16 24.96
N GLY A 22 9.06 -37.73 26.08
CA GLY A 22 9.31 -36.99 27.32
C GLY A 22 10.39 -35.92 27.17
N SER A 23 11.49 -36.22 26.46
CA SER A 23 12.56 -35.26 26.21
C SER A 23 12.14 -34.16 25.22
N SER A 24 11.43 -34.52 24.15
CA SER A 24 10.88 -33.55 23.19
C SER A 24 9.86 -32.61 23.84
N LEU A 25 8.97 -33.13 24.68
CA LEU A 25 7.97 -32.32 25.37
C LEU A 25 8.61 -31.38 26.41
N SER A 26 9.63 -31.84 27.12
CA SER A 26 10.40 -31.01 28.05
C SER A 26 11.15 -29.88 27.32
N ALA A 27 11.80 -30.19 26.19
CA ALA A 27 12.48 -29.20 25.36
C ALA A 27 11.50 -28.17 24.75
N ALA A 28 10.33 -28.62 24.27
CA ALA A 28 9.30 -27.72 23.74
C ALA A 28 8.72 -26.81 24.83
N ASN A 29 8.43 -27.34 26.02
CA ASN A 29 7.94 -26.55 27.15
C ASN A 29 8.97 -25.52 27.63
N ALA A 30 10.27 -25.86 27.61
CA ALA A 30 11.36 -24.94 27.94
C ALA A 30 11.51 -23.83 26.89
N ALA A 31 11.44 -24.17 25.60
CA ALA A 31 11.51 -23.19 24.51
C ALA A 31 10.34 -22.19 24.53
N ALA A 32 9.14 -22.65 24.88
CA ALA A 32 7.94 -21.81 24.97
C ALA A 32 7.82 -21.00 26.27
N ALA A 33 8.69 -21.22 27.26
CA ALA A 33 8.55 -20.63 28.59
C ALA A 33 8.69 -19.09 28.58
N ALA A 34 9.64 -18.56 27.80
CA ALA A 34 9.91 -17.12 27.79
C ALA A 34 8.75 -16.31 27.16
N SER A 35 8.19 -16.79 26.04
CA SER A 35 7.12 -16.09 25.32
C SER A 35 5.76 -16.19 26.00
N THR A 36 5.50 -17.25 26.77
CA THR A 36 4.20 -17.46 27.44
C THR A 36 4.13 -16.85 28.84
N THR A 37 5.26 -16.64 29.52
CA THR A 37 5.30 -16.03 30.87
C THR A 37 5.60 -14.53 30.86
N GLY A 38 6.03 -13.99 29.72
CA GLY A 38 6.36 -12.58 29.50
C GLY A 38 5.31 -11.81 28.70
N VAL A 39 4.02 -12.18 28.78
CA VAL A 39 2.96 -11.49 28.02
C VAL A 39 2.78 -10.07 28.55
N LEU A 40 2.91 -9.09 27.66
CA LEU A 40 2.73 -7.66 27.94
C LEU A 40 1.27 -7.25 27.67
N ALA A 41 0.79 -6.22 28.38
CA ALA A 41 -0.54 -5.67 28.18
C ALA A 41 -0.66 -5.05 26.79
N ALA A 42 -1.74 -5.37 26.06
CA ALA A 42 -1.97 -4.84 24.71
C ALA A 42 -2.33 -3.34 24.68
N GLY A 43 -2.73 -2.78 25.82
CA GLY A 43 -3.05 -1.36 26.02
C GLY A 43 -2.79 -0.93 27.45
N GLY A 44 -2.82 0.39 27.71
CA GLY A 44 -2.57 0.98 29.03
C GLY A 44 -3.76 0.90 30.00
N ASP A 45 -4.87 0.29 29.58
CA ASP A 45 -6.07 0.14 30.39
C ASP A 45 -5.95 -1.05 31.37
N GLU A 46 -6.72 -0.99 32.45
CA GLU A 46 -6.68 -2.00 33.50
C GLU A 46 -7.17 -3.39 33.03
N VAL A 47 -7.95 -3.46 31.94
CA VAL A 47 -8.44 -4.74 31.39
C VAL A 47 -7.30 -5.45 30.66
N SER A 48 -6.55 -4.75 29.81
CA SER A 48 -5.37 -5.29 29.12
C SER A 48 -4.27 -5.73 30.09
N ALA A 49 -4.03 -4.95 31.15
CA ALA A 49 -3.09 -5.32 32.21
C ALA A 49 -3.55 -6.56 32.99
N ALA A 50 -4.84 -6.67 33.31
CA ALA A 50 -5.40 -7.83 34.00
C ALA A 50 -5.35 -9.10 33.12
N ILE A 51 -5.60 -8.98 31.82
CA ILE A 51 -5.53 -10.10 30.86
C ILE A 51 -4.09 -10.60 30.71
N ALA A 52 -3.11 -9.70 30.54
CA ALA A 52 -1.70 -10.08 30.46
C ALA A 52 -1.22 -10.75 31.76
N ALA A 53 -1.60 -10.20 32.93
CA ALA A 53 -1.29 -10.81 34.22
C ALA A 53 -1.94 -12.20 34.39
N LEU A 54 -3.18 -12.39 33.91
CA LEU A 54 -3.87 -13.68 33.93
C LEU A 54 -3.13 -14.73 33.10
N PHE A 55 -2.76 -14.39 31.85
CA PHE A 55 -2.08 -15.32 30.96
C PHE A 55 -0.65 -15.65 31.42
N SER A 56 0.12 -14.66 31.88
CA SER A 56 1.45 -14.87 32.44
C SER A 56 1.42 -15.74 33.70
N SER A 57 0.42 -15.52 34.58
CA SER A 57 0.23 -16.38 35.76
C SER A 57 -0.19 -17.80 35.38
N HIS A 58 -1.08 -17.97 34.40
CA HIS A 58 -1.49 -19.28 33.91
C HIS A 58 -0.32 -20.06 33.28
N ALA A 59 0.52 -19.39 32.50
CA ALA A 59 1.72 -19.99 31.91
C ALA A 59 2.73 -20.43 32.97
N GLN A 60 2.94 -19.63 34.03
CA GLN A 60 3.80 -20.02 35.15
C GLN A 60 3.26 -21.25 35.87
N GLN A 61 1.95 -21.33 36.09
CA GLN A 61 1.30 -22.52 36.67
C GLN A 61 1.44 -23.74 35.77
N TYR A 62 1.32 -23.56 34.45
CA TYR A 62 1.54 -24.61 33.47
C TYR A 62 2.98 -25.13 33.49
N GLN A 63 3.99 -24.26 33.65
CA GLN A 63 5.40 -24.67 33.76
C GLN A 63 5.67 -25.51 35.03
N VAL A 64 5.00 -25.20 36.14
CA VAL A 64 5.09 -26.03 37.35
C VAL A 64 4.45 -27.40 37.13
N LEU A 65 3.29 -27.44 36.46
CA LEU A 65 2.59 -28.68 36.15
C LEU A 65 3.37 -29.55 35.14
N SER A 66 4.00 -28.94 34.13
CA SER A 66 4.79 -29.65 33.13
C SER A 66 6.05 -30.29 33.71
N ALA A 67 6.70 -29.64 34.68
CA ALA A 67 7.81 -30.21 35.43
C ALA A 67 7.36 -31.44 36.25
N GLN A 68 6.21 -31.36 36.93
CA GLN A 68 5.64 -32.50 37.65
C GLN A 68 5.25 -33.65 36.72
N ALA A 69 4.70 -33.34 35.54
CA ALA A 69 4.37 -34.33 34.53
C ALA A 69 5.63 -35.03 33.97
N THR A 70 6.74 -34.30 33.84
CA THR A 70 8.03 -34.86 33.41
C THR A 70 8.56 -35.86 34.43
N GLU A 71 8.47 -35.54 35.71
CA GLU A 71 8.86 -36.43 36.81
C GLU A 71 7.99 -37.69 36.84
N PHE A 72 6.67 -37.53 36.72
CA PHE A 72 5.74 -38.66 36.61
C PHE A 72 6.04 -39.54 35.40
N HIS A 73 6.29 -38.93 34.24
CA HIS A 73 6.63 -39.63 33.01
C HIS A 73 7.94 -40.42 33.14
N ALA A 74 8.96 -39.84 33.79
CA ALA A 74 10.21 -40.54 34.07
C ALA A 74 9.99 -41.76 34.98
N GLN A 75 9.17 -41.61 36.03
CA GLN A 75 8.80 -42.72 36.91
C GLN A 75 7.98 -43.79 36.18
N PHE A 76 7.08 -43.39 35.27
CA PHE A 76 6.30 -44.31 34.44
C PHE A 76 7.18 -45.12 33.50
N VAL A 77 8.10 -44.48 32.77
CA VAL A 77 9.10 -45.13 31.93
C VAL A 77 9.97 -46.08 32.75
N GLN A 78 10.36 -45.69 33.97
CA GLN A 78 11.12 -46.54 34.87
C GLN A 78 10.31 -47.76 35.36
N ALA A 79 9.03 -47.57 35.69
CA ALA A 79 8.14 -48.66 36.07
C ALA A 79 7.89 -49.64 34.91
N LEU A 80 7.78 -49.12 33.67
CA LEU A 80 7.62 -49.93 32.47
C LEU A 80 8.88 -50.74 32.16
N ASN A 81 10.07 -50.14 32.32
CA ASN A 81 11.36 -50.84 32.27
C ASN A 81 11.43 -51.97 33.31
N ASN A 82 11.00 -51.70 34.54
CA ASN A 82 10.99 -52.70 35.60
C ASN A 82 9.98 -53.83 35.32
N ALA A 83 8.81 -53.52 34.74
CA ALA A 83 7.82 -54.50 34.33
C ALA A 83 8.31 -55.36 33.16
N GLY A 84 8.95 -54.75 32.14
CA GLY A 84 9.63 -55.47 31.06
C GLY A 84 10.71 -56.41 31.60
N GLY A 85 11.50 -55.95 32.57
CA GLY A 85 12.46 -56.78 33.30
C GLY A 85 11.83 -57.94 34.07
N ALA A 86 10.66 -57.74 34.69
CA ALA A 86 9.94 -58.78 35.41
C ALA A 86 9.29 -59.83 34.48
N TYR A 87 8.78 -59.42 33.31
CA TYR A 87 8.29 -60.33 32.27
C TYR A 87 9.42 -61.11 31.60
N ALA A 88 10.56 -60.46 31.34
CA ALA A 88 11.79 -61.13 30.89
C ALA A 88 12.31 -62.12 31.95
N ALA A 89 12.27 -61.76 33.24
CA ALA A 89 12.64 -62.66 34.33
C ALA A 89 11.66 -63.83 34.51
N ALA A 90 10.38 -63.65 34.19
CA ALA A 90 9.37 -64.71 34.22
C ALA A 90 9.45 -65.67 33.02
N GLU A 91 9.78 -65.16 31.82
CA GLU A 91 10.19 -65.97 30.65
C GLU A 91 11.49 -66.74 30.96
N ALA A 92 12.48 -66.07 31.54
CA ALA A 92 13.74 -66.69 31.96
C ALA A 92 13.52 -67.78 33.03
N ALA A 93 12.62 -67.60 33.99
CA ALA A 93 12.35 -68.58 35.04
C ALA A 93 11.52 -69.80 34.57
N ASN A 94 10.64 -69.63 33.57
CA ASN A 94 9.85 -70.73 33.00
C ASN A 94 10.53 -71.44 31.82
N GLY A 95 11.51 -70.80 31.18
CA GLY A 95 12.45 -71.43 30.25
C GLY A 95 13.68 -72.04 30.94
N ALA A 96 14.10 -71.53 32.10
CA ALA A 96 15.37 -71.86 32.75
C ALA A 96 15.67 -73.37 32.89
N PRO A 97 14.76 -74.26 33.30
CA PRO A 97 15.14 -75.66 33.46
C PRO A 97 15.51 -76.34 32.13
N LEU A 98 14.93 -75.87 31.01
CA LEU A 98 15.18 -76.39 29.65
C LEU A 98 16.22 -75.56 28.90
N GLN A 99 16.26 -74.24 29.10
CA GLN A 99 17.23 -73.34 28.51
C GLN A 99 18.59 -73.46 29.20
N THR A 100 18.67 -73.61 30.53
CA THR A 100 19.92 -73.95 31.22
C THR A 100 20.39 -75.36 30.85
N LEU A 101 19.48 -76.32 30.62
CA LEU A 101 19.87 -77.64 30.11
C LEU A 101 20.38 -77.57 28.67
N VAL A 102 19.73 -76.80 27.80
CA VAL A 102 20.17 -76.57 26.42
C VAL A 102 21.48 -75.77 26.39
N ASP A 103 21.63 -74.75 27.23
CA ASP A 103 22.84 -73.92 27.35
C ASP A 103 24.00 -74.70 27.99
N ASP A 104 23.75 -75.61 28.94
CA ASP A 104 24.75 -76.53 29.49
C ASP A 104 25.18 -77.55 28.44
N ILE A 105 24.22 -78.12 27.69
CA ILE A 105 24.52 -79.04 26.57
C ILE A 105 25.30 -78.30 25.47
N LEU A 106 24.87 -77.10 25.11
CA LEU A 106 25.57 -76.25 24.15
C LEU A 106 26.93 -75.81 24.70
N ALA A 107 27.09 -75.52 25.99
CA ALA A 107 28.36 -75.19 26.62
C ALA A 107 29.33 -76.38 26.58
N VAL A 108 28.86 -77.60 26.76
CA VAL A 108 29.68 -78.83 26.60
C VAL A 108 30.04 -79.06 25.13
N ILE A 109 29.08 -78.90 24.21
CA ILE A 109 29.32 -79.04 22.77
C ILE A 109 30.28 -77.98 22.24
N ASN A 110 30.15 -76.75 22.75
CA ASN A 110 30.94 -75.60 22.35
C ASN A 110 32.24 -75.47 23.13
N ALA A 111 32.43 -76.16 24.27
CA ALA A 111 33.63 -76.03 25.10
C ALA A 111 34.94 -76.28 24.34
N PRO A 112 35.08 -77.36 23.54
CA PRO A 112 36.30 -77.61 22.78
C PRO A 112 36.60 -76.50 21.78
N THR A 113 35.59 -75.98 21.09
CA THR A 113 35.77 -74.97 20.03
C THR A 113 35.85 -73.54 20.57
N ASN A 114 35.21 -73.23 21.70
CA ASN A 114 35.42 -71.97 22.42
C ASN A 114 36.87 -71.86 22.91
N VAL A 115 37.48 -72.97 23.35
CA VAL A 115 38.91 -73.00 23.75
C VAL A 115 39.84 -72.92 22.54
N LEU A 116 39.56 -73.64 21.45
CA LEU A 116 40.47 -73.70 20.30
C LEU A 116 40.31 -72.52 19.31
N LEU A 117 39.10 -72.03 19.12
CA LEU A 117 38.72 -71.10 18.03
C LEU A 117 38.04 -69.83 18.55
N GLY A 118 37.83 -69.72 19.86
CA GLY A 118 37.23 -68.54 20.49
C GLY A 118 35.76 -68.31 20.16
N ARG A 119 35.07 -69.31 19.56
CA ARG A 119 33.68 -69.19 19.10
C ARG A 119 32.89 -70.49 19.25
N PRO A 120 31.57 -70.40 19.55
CA PRO A 120 30.74 -71.58 19.71
C PRO A 120 30.54 -72.31 18.37
N VAL A 121 30.25 -73.61 18.41
CA VAL A 121 29.82 -74.38 17.23
C VAL A 121 28.35 -74.10 16.92
N ILE A 122 27.48 -74.05 17.93
CA ILE A 122 26.06 -73.73 17.82
C ILE A 122 25.70 -72.66 18.85
N GLY A 123 25.06 -71.56 18.43
CA GLY A 123 24.56 -70.49 19.31
C GLY A 123 24.68 -69.11 18.66
N ASP A 124 23.82 -68.18 19.06
CA ASP A 124 23.85 -66.82 18.53
C ASP A 124 24.99 -66.00 19.13
N GLY A 125 25.42 -64.97 18.41
CA GLY A 125 26.45 -64.03 18.86
C GLY A 125 25.92 -63.10 19.94
N SER A 126 26.78 -62.69 20.88
CA SER A 126 26.40 -61.74 21.93
C SER A 126 26.11 -60.36 21.36
N ASN A 127 25.00 -59.73 21.74
CA ASN A 127 24.73 -58.35 21.33
C ASN A 127 25.72 -57.38 22.00
N GLY A 128 26.14 -56.35 21.26
CA GLY A 128 26.90 -55.22 21.82
C GLY A 128 26.04 -54.43 22.79
N ALA A 129 26.66 -53.82 23.81
CA ALA A 129 25.94 -53.04 24.79
C ALA A 129 25.41 -51.72 24.19
N ALA A 130 24.18 -51.32 24.55
CA ALA A 130 23.63 -50.05 24.07
C ALA A 130 24.41 -48.86 24.64
N GLY A 131 24.62 -47.83 23.81
CA GLY A 131 25.36 -46.61 24.17
C GLY A 131 26.88 -46.77 24.26
N THR A 132 27.46 -47.91 23.88
CA THR A 132 28.91 -48.14 23.91
C THR A 132 29.55 -48.17 22.52
N GLY A 133 28.75 -48.36 21.47
CA GLY A 133 29.25 -48.62 20.10
C GLY A 133 29.93 -49.98 19.95
N ASP A 134 29.76 -50.90 20.90
CA ASP A 134 30.40 -52.21 20.85
C ASP A 134 29.85 -53.07 19.70
N ALA A 135 30.75 -53.79 19.02
CA ALA A 135 30.33 -54.71 17.97
C ALA A 135 29.56 -55.92 18.53
N GLY A 136 28.59 -56.40 17.76
CA GLY A 136 27.95 -57.68 18.01
C GLY A 136 28.94 -58.82 17.84
N GLY A 137 28.91 -59.76 18.78
CA GLY A 137 29.64 -61.02 18.72
C GLY A 137 29.20 -61.84 17.53
N ALA A 138 30.11 -62.63 16.98
CA ALA A 138 29.80 -63.47 15.84
C ALA A 138 29.10 -64.77 16.26
N GLY A 139 28.13 -65.24 15.47
CA GLY A 139 27.36 -66.46 15.73
C GLY A 139 28.18 -67.75 15.66
N GLY A 140 27.58 -68.87 16.02
CA GLY A 140 28.22 -70.18 16.06
C GLY A 140 28.69 -70.67 14.68
N ILE A 141 29.76 -71.48 14.65
CA ILE A 141 30.42 -71.94 13.42
C ILE A 141 29.45 -72.68 12.48
N LEU A 142 28.54 -73.51 13.01
CA LEU A 142 27.60 -74.30 12.22
C LEU A 142 26.19 -73.70 12.19
N TRP A 143 25.69 -73.23 13.34
CA TRP A 143 24.36 -72.64 13.44
C TRP A 143 24.36 -71.50 14.45
N GLY A 144 23.87 -70.33 14.05
CA GLY A 144 23.69 -69.20 14.94
C GLY A 144 23.74 -67.87 14.19
N ASN A 145 22.86 -66.97 14.58
CA ASN A 145 22.82 -65.60 14.09
C ASN A 145 23.97 -64.79 14.69
N GLY A 146 24.41 -63.75 13.99
CA GLY A 146 25.30 -62.77 14.59
C GLY A 146 24.56 -61.86 15.57
N GLY A 147 25.24 -61.43 16.63
CA GLY A 147 24.69 -60.48 17.60
C GLY A 147 24.50 -59.09 16.99
N SER A 148 23.53 -58.32 17.46
CA SER A 148 23.36 -56.92 17.04
C SER A 148 24.49 -56.05 17.59
N GLY A 149 24.93 -55.06 16.82
CA GLY A 149 25.84 -54.03 17.30
C GLY A 149 25.17 -53.10 18.32
N GLY A 150 25.90 -52.68 19.33
CA GLY A 150 25.46 -51.69 20.32
C GLY A 150 25.34 -50.30 19.72
N SER A 151 24.35 -49.50 20.13
CA SER A 151 24.26 -48.10 19.71
C SER A 151 25.45 -47.27 20.24
N GLY A 152 25.86 -46.23 19.51
CA GLY A 152 26.95 -45.35 19.94
C GLY A 152 26.55 -44.40 21.08
N ALA A 153 27.51 -44.04 21.94
CA ALA A 153 27.40 -42.88 22.83
C ALA A 153 27.32 -41.57 22.02
N PRO A 154 26.97 -40.41 22.60
CA PRO A 154 27.01 -39.13 21.89
C PRO A 154 28.34 -38.92 21.13
N GLY A 155 28.27 -38.61 19.84
CA GLY A 155 29.38 -38.43 18.90
C GLY A 155 30.08 -39.71 18.45
N GLN A 156 29.73 -40.87 19.02
CA GLN A 156 30.32 -42.16 18.66
C GLN A 156 29.49 -42.92 17.64
N ALA A 157 30.18 -43.69 16.80
CA ALA A 157 29.54 -44.60 15.87
C ALA A 157 28.83 -45.76 16.58
N GLY A 158 27.81 -46.32 15.93
CA GLY A 158 27.22 -47.58 16.34
C GLY A 158 28.13 -48.76 16.02
N GLY A 159 28.05 -49.81 16.84
CA GLY A 159 28.82 -51.02 16.67
C GLY A 159 28.39 -51.81 15.44
N ALA A 160 29.33 -52.51 14.81
CA ALA A 160 28.99 -53.41 13.71
C ALA A 160 28.16 -54.60 14.22
N GLY A 161 27.23 -55.09 13.40
CA GLY A 161 26.56 -56.36 13.65
C GLY A 161 27.51 -57.55 13.47
N GLY A 162 27.34 -58.57 14.29
CA GLY A 162 28.13 -59.80 14.23
C GLY A 162 27.83 -60.61 12.96
N SER A 163 28.82 -61.33 12.44
CA SER A 163 28.59 -62.27 11.35
C SER A 163 28.04 -63.60 11.85
N ALA A 164 27.18 -64.24 11.05
CA ALA A 164 26.80 -65.64 11.27
C ALA A 164 27.89 -66.62 10.78
N GLY A 165 27.82 -67.88 11.20
CA GLY A 165 28.74 -68.95 10.76
C GLY A 165 28.32 -69.62 9.46
N LEU A 166 27.99 -70.91 9.49
CA LEU A 166 27.51 -71.66 8.31
C LEU A 166 26.02 -71.40 8.02
N LEU A 167 25.18 -71.45 9.05
CA LEU A 167 23.73 -71.21 8.99
C LEU A 167 23.35 -70.13 10.02
N GLY A 168 22.62 -69.10 9.60
CA GLY A 168 22.15 -68.02 10.48
C GLY A 168 22.23 -66.65 9.79
N SER A 169 21.44 -65.68 10.22
CA SER A 169 21.49 -64.31 9.70
C SER A 169 22.55 -63.46 10.40
N GLY A 170 23.13 -62.51 9.68
CA GLY A 170 24.01 -61.51 10.29
C GLY A 170 23.23 -60.61 11.25
N GLY A 171 23.91 -60.12 12.29
CA GLY A 171 23.33 -59.19 13.24
C GLY A 171 23.15 -57.80 12.64
N THR A 172 22.19 -57.03 13.13
CA THR A 172 22.00 -55.64 12.70
C THR A 172 23.14 -54.75 13.23
N GLY A 173 23.53 -53.73 12.47
CA GLY A 173 24.43 -52.69 12.97
C GLY A 173 23.74 -51.80 13.99
N GLY A 174 24.48 -51.32 14.99
CA GLY A 174 23.98 -50.39 15.99
C GLY A 174 23.76 -48.99 15.40
N ALA A 175 22.81 -48.23 15.94
CA ALA A 175 22.63 -46.84 15.54
C ALA A 175 23.80 -45.96 16.00
N GLY A 176 24.17 -44.95 15.21
CA GLY A 176 25.13 -43.94 15.62
C GLY A 176 24.56 -43.03 16.72
N GLY A 177 25.41 -42.57 17.63
CA GLY A 177 24.99 -41.68 18.71
C GLY A 177 24.71 -40.25 18.25
N ILE A 178 23.88 -39.54 19.03
CA ILE A 178 23.58 -38.10 18.82
C ILE A 178 24.86 -37.27 18.76
N GLY A 179 24.95 -36.24 17.93
CA GLY A 179 26.21 -35.55 17.64
C GLY A 179 26.95 -36.07 16.40
N GLY A 180 26.24 -36.74 15.48
CA GLY A 180 26.78 -37.11 14.17
C GLY A 180 27.52 -38.46 14.10
N GLY A 181 27.33 -39.35 15.08
CA GLY A 181 27.93 -40.69 15.04
C GLY A 181 27.42 -41.50 13.84
N SER A 182 28.27 -42.22 13.13
CA SER A 182 27.82 -43.07 12.00
C SER A 182 27.10 -44.33 12.48
N GLY A 183 26.16 -44.84 11.70
CA GLY A 183 25.55 -46.14 11.93
C GLY A 183 26.53 -47.28 11.72
N GLY A 184 26.39 -48.33 12.52
CA GLY A 184 27.20 -49.55 12.42
C GLY A 184 26.85 -50.36 11.18
N VAL A 185 27.84 -51.05 10.61
CA VAL A 185 27.62 -51.94 9.46
C VAL A 185 26.86 -53.18 9.91
N GLY A 186 25.94 -53.68 9.09
CA GLY A 186 25.24 -54.94 9.34
C GLY A 186 26.15 -56.16 9.14
N GLY A 187 25.96 -57.19 9.94
CA GLY A 187 26.75 -58.42 9.90
C GLY A 187 26.47 -59.26 8.65
N THR A 188 27.45 -60.05 8.21
CA THR A 188 27.26 -60.97 7.08
C THR A 188 26.40 -62.17 7.48
N GLY A 189 25.51 -62.60 6.59
CA GLY A 189 24.76 -63.85 6.73
C GLY A 189 25.66 -65.08 6.66
N GLY A 190 25.11 -66.24 7.04
CA GLY A 190 25.84 -67.50 7.08
C GLY A 190 26.38 -67.93 5.72
N TRP A 191 27.48 -68.67 5.72
CA TRP A 191 28.15 -69.11 4.50
C TRP A 191 27.24 -69.90 3.57
N LEU A 192 26.44 -70.82 4.12
CA LEU A 192 25.50 -71.63 3.36
C LEU A 192 24.13 -70.94 3.27
N TRP A 193 23.55 -70.55 4.40
CA TRP A 193 22.22 -69.95 4.44
C TRP A 193 22.11 -68.87 5.49
N GLY A 194 21.63 -67.70 5.09
CA GLY A 194 21.31 -66.62 6.00
C GLY A 194 21.32 -65.27 5.32
N ASN A 195 20.42 -64.40 5.77
CA ASN A 195 20.38 -63.02 5.29
C ASN A 195 21.50 -62.20 5.93
N GLY A 196 21.97 -61.17 5.25
CA GLY A 196 22.79 -60.15 5.88
C GLY A 196 21.97 -59.30 6.84
N GLY A 197 22.60 -58.78 7.89
CA GLY A 197 21.97 -57.88 8.85
C GLY A 197 21.81 -56.47 8.27
N ALA A 198 20.79 -55.73 8.69
CA ALA A 198 20.65 -54.33 8.29
C ALA A 198 21.77 -53.45 8.87
N GLY A 199 22.16 -52.40 8.16
CA GLY A 199 23.02 -51.35 8.71
C GLY A 199 22.27 -50.47 9.69
N GLY A 200 22.98 -49.94 10.69
CA GLY A 200 22.41 -49.03 11.68
C GLY A 200 22.14 -47.64 11.11
N ALA A 201 21.16 -46.92 11.66
CA ALA A 201 20.93 -45.52 11.30
C ALA A 201 22.11 -44.62 11.75
N GLY A 202 22.39 -43.57 10.99
CA GLY A 202 23.29 -42.51 11.42
C GLY A 202 22.67 -41.66 12.53
N GLY A 203 23.50 -41.19 13.46
CA GLY A 203 23.09 -40.31 14.54
C GLY A 203 22.78 -38.90 14.05
N VAL A 204 21.77 -38.25 14.63
CA VAL A 204 21.46 -36.84 14.36
C VAL A 204 22.63 -35.94 14.77
N GLY A 205 22.87 -34.85 14.04
CA GLY A 205 23.88 -33.85 14.40
C GLY A 205 23.56 -33.16 15.74
N GLY A 206 24.58 -32.73 16.46
CA GLY A 206 24.47 -31.77 17.57
C GLY A 206 24.61 -30.34 17.04
N LEU A 207 24.32 -29.30 17.83
CA LEU A 207 24.36 -27.89 17.37
C LEU A 207 25.63 -27.58 16.53
N GLY A 208 25.44 -27.18 15.27
CA GLY A 208 26.54 -26.89 14.32
C GLY A 208 27.34 -28.12 13.84
N VAL A 209 26.86 -29.34 14.08
CA VAL A 209 27.50 -30.62 13.71
C VAL A 209 26.62 -31.34 12.68
N ASN A 210 27.28 -32.03 11.75
CA ASN A 210 26.64 -32.80 10.70
C ASN A 210 25.98 -34.08 11.23
N GLY A 211 24.98 -34.57 10.51
CA GLY A 211 24.41 -35.89 10.72
C GLY A 211 25.39 -37.01 10.36
N GLY A 212 25.33 -38.11 11.10
CA GLY A 212 26.16 -39.29 10.85
C GLY A 212 25.67 -40.08 9.65
N ALA A 213 26.57 -40.70 8.89
CA ALA A 213 26.16 -41.58 7.79
C ALA A 213 25.45 -42.84 8.31
N GLY A 214 24.52 -43.37 7.54
CA GLY A 214 23.92 -44.68 7.78
C GLY A 214 24.92 -45.81 7.53
N GLY A 215 24.79 -46.87 8.31
CA GLY A 215 25.62 -48.07 8.20
C GLY A 215 25.28 -48.87 6.95
N VAL A 216 26.28 -49.50 6.35
CA VAL A 216 26.07 -50.38 5.19
C VAL A 216 25.37 -51.67 5.64
N GLY A 217 24.44 -52.18 4.83
CA GLY A 217 23.81 -53.49 5.06
C GLY A 217 24.78 -54.65 4.85
N GLY A 218 24.66 -55.68 5.68
CA GLY A 218 25.45 -56.90 5.58
C GLY A 218 25.10 -57.72 4.34
N SER A 219 26.06 -58.44 3.79
CA SER A 219 25.81 -59.33 2.62
C SER A 219 25.42 -60.73 3.06
N ALA A 220 24.61 -61.41 2.26
CA ALA A 220 24.45 -62.86 2.29
C ALA A 220 25.53 -63.52 1.40
N LEU A 221 25.88 -64.78 1.67
CA LEU A 221 27.00 -65.48 0.99
C LEU A 221 26.51 -66.44 -0.10
N LEU A 222 25.92 -67.59 0.23
CA LEU A 222 25.42 -68.53 -0.79
C LEU A 222 23.90 -68.40 -1.02
N PHE A 223 23.09 -68.50 0.03
CA PHE A 223 21.64 -68.31 0.00
C PHE A 223 21.21 -67.27 1.04
N GLY A 224 20.35 -66.33 0.64
CA GLY A 224 19.77 -65.32 1.54
C GLY A 224 19.77 -63.93 0.91
N ASN A 225 18.97 -63.03 1.47
CA ASN A 225 18.90 -61.63 1.02
C ASN A 225 20.01 -60.79 1.67
N GLY A 226 20.45 -59.76 0.97
CA GLY A 226 21.28 -58.72 1.59
C GLY A 226 20.50 -57.88 2.59
N GLY A 227 21.19 -57.35 3.59
CA GLY A 227 20.60 -56.45 4.57
C GLY A 227 20.39 -55.04 4.01
N PHE A 228 19.39 -54.33 4.50
CA PHE A 228 19.15 -52.94 4.13
C PHE A 228 20.28 -52.03 4.60
N GLY A 229 20.59 -50.98 3.85
CA GLY A 229 21.42 -49.88 4.31
C GLY A 229 20.69 -49.02 5.34
N GLY A 230 21.43 -48.50 6.32
CA GLY A 230 20.89 -47.61 7.33
C GLY A 230 20.59 -46.23 6.77
N VAL A 231 19.58 -45.55 7.32
CA VAL A 231 19.31 -44.15 6.95
C VAL A 231 20.41 -43.23 7.47
N GLY A 232 20.69 -42.16 6.75
CA GLY A 232 21.58 -41.10 7.22
C GLY A 232 20.93 -40.25 8.32
N GLY A 233 21.74 -39.75 9.26
CA GLY A 233 21.30 -38.88 10.33
C GLY A 233 20.98 -37.48 9.82
N ALA A 234 20.00 -36.82 10.42
CA ALA A 234 19.69 -35.42 10.13
C ALA A 234 20.81 -34.48 10.60
N GLY A 235 21.00 -33.37 9.90
CA GLY A 235 21.88 -32.29 10.37
C GLY A 235 21.23 -31.47 11.49
N ALA A 236 22.02 -30.84 12.35
CA ALA A 236 21.48 -29.98 13.41
C ALA A 236 21.04 -28.61 12.89
N ALA A 237 20.03 -28.02 13.51
CA ALA A 237 19.70 -26.62 13.23
C ALA A 237 20.83 -25.68 13.64
N GLY A 238 20.97 -24.58 12.91
CA GLY A 238 21.86 -23.47 13.23
C GLY A 238 21.35 -22.67 14.44
N ALA A 239 22.28 -22.04 15.17
CA ALA A 239 21.93 -21.21 16.32
C ALA A 239 21.34 -19.87 15.88
N VAL A 240 20.42 -19.31 16.67
CA VAL A 240 19.95 -17.93 16.46
C VAL A 240 21.11 -16.96 16.73
N GLY A 241 21.25 -15.93 15.90
CA GLY A 241 22.26 -14.89 16.09
C GLY A 241 22.00 -14.05 17.36
N ASP A 242 23.06 -13.55 17.99
CA ASP A 242 22.95 -12.72 19.19
C ASP A 242 22.24 -11.39 18.89
N ALA A 243 21.42 -10.89 19.81
CA ALA A 243 20.81 -9.57 19.65
C ALA A 243 21.85 -8.45 19.78
N GLY A 244 21.68 -7.40 18.98
CA GLY A 244 22.46 -6.17 19.05
C GLY A 244 22.23 -5.44 20.38
N THR A 245 23.29 -4.83 20.92
CA THR A 245 23.18 -4.06 22.16
C THR A 245 22.32 -2.82 21.96
N PRO A 246 21.43 -2.43 22.89
CA PRO A 246 20.72 -1.16 22.80
C PRO A 246 21.69 0.03 22.64
N GLY A 247 21.25 1.03 21.90
CA GLY A 247 21.99 2.25 21.65
C GLY A 247 22.13 3.10 22.91
N THR A 248 22.93 4.15 22.80
CA THR A 248 23.08 5.19 23.82
C THR A 248 22.87 6.55 23.18
N THR A 249 22.90 7.64 23.95
CA THR A 249 22.73 9.00 23.40
C THR A 249 23.80 9.44 22.40
N VAL A 250 24.85 8.64 22.16
CA VAL A 250 25.96 8.95 21.23
C VAL A 250 26.26 7.81 20.26
N PHE A 251 25.64 6.64 20.43
CA PHE A 251 25.87 5.46 19.60
C PHE A 251 24.54 4.85 19.21
N ALA A 252 24.38 4.52 17.93
CA ALA A 252 23.21 3.77 17.45
C ALA A 252 23.09 2.41 18.15
N GLY A 253 21.92 1.79 18.01
CA GLY A 253 21.71 0.39 18.35
C GLY A 253 22.74 -0.50 17.64
N GLY A 254 23.25 -1.49 18.36
CA GLY A 254 24.19 -2.46 17.81
C GLY A 254 23.51 -3.34 16.76
N THR A 255 24.28 -3.79 15.76
CA THR A 255 23.77 -4.73 14.76
C THR A 255 23.54 -6.11 15.37
N GLY A 256 22.48 -6.80 14.95
CA GLY A 256 22.28 -8.21 15.31
C GLY A 256 23.37 -9.12 14.74
N GLY A 257 23.67 -10.20 15.46
CA GLY A 257 24.63 -11.23 15.05
C GLY A 257 24.08 -12.14 13.95
N VAL A 258 24.96 -12.75 13.16
CA VAL A 258 24.58 -13.68 12.09
C VAL A 258 24.04 -14.99 12.69
N GLY A 259 22.96 -15.52 12.12
CA GLY A 259 22.45 -16.84 12.45
C GLY A 259 23.42 -17.93 12.02
N GLY A 260 23.59 -18.98 12.83
CA GLY A 260 24.47 -20.10 12.51
C GLY A 260 23.94 -20.92 11.33
N ASP A 261 24.83 -21.52 10.55
CA ASP A 261 24.43 -22.44 9.48
C ASP A 261 23.88 -23.75 10.05
N GLY A 262 22.93 -24.36 9.33
CA GLY A 262 22.47 -25.71 9.60
C GLY A 262 23.54 -26.75 9.26
N GLY A 263 23.67 -27.78 10.09
CA GLY A 263 24.56 -28.91 9.82
C GLY A 263 24.11 -29.69 8.59
N THR A 264 25.06 -30.21 7.81
CA THR A 264 24.72 -31.10 6.70
C THR A 264 24.23 -32.44 7.23
N ALA A 265 23.36 -33.12 6.50
CA ALA A 265 22.95 -34.46 6.87
C ALA A 265 23.97 -35.54 6.51
N GLY A 266 23.81 -36.70 7.13
CA GLY A 266 24.56 -37.91 6.79
C GLY A 266 23.97 -38.61 5.58
N ASN A 267 24.84 -39.27 4.81
CA ASN A 267 24.41 -40.10 3.68
C ASN A 267 23.75 -41.39 4.17
N GLY A 268 22.83 -41.95 3.38
CA GLY A 268 22.31 -43.29 3.58
C GLY A 268 23.38 -44.35 3.32
N GLY A 269 23.34 -45.43 4.09
CA GLY A 269 24.21 -46.59 3.90
C GLY A 269 23.83 -47.38 2.66
N ALA A 270 24.79 -48.00 2.00
CA ALA A 270 24.48 -48.91 0.90
C ALA A 270 23.78 -50.18 1.40
N GLY A 271 22.93 -50.80 0.58
CA GLY A 271 22.37 -52.12 0.85
C GLY A 271 23.40 -53.23 0.65
N GLY A 272 23.24 -54.32 1.38
CA GLY A 272 24.09 -55.51 1.28
C GLY A 272 23.74 -56.37 0.07
N ASN A 273 24.69 -57.17 -0.40
CA ASN A 273 24.42 -58.05 -1.54
C ASN A 273 23.64 -59.30 -1.10
N GLY A 274 22.74 -59.79 -1.94
CA GLY A 274 22.12 -61.11 -1.82
C GLY A 274 23.11 -62.24 -2.09
N GLY A 275 22.73 -63.45 -1.70
CA GLY A 275 23.57 -64.65 -1.84
C GLY A 275 23.86 -65.00 -3.29
N LEU A 276 24.94 -65.75 -3.53
CA LEU A 276 25.40 -66.09 -4.88
C LEU A 276 24.32 -66.79 -5.72
N VAL A 277 23.51 -67.68 -5.12
CA VAL A 277 22.58 -68.56 -5.85
C VAL A 277 21.11 -68.13 -5.72
N PHE A 278 20.67 -67.72 -4.53
CA PHE A 278 19.33 -67.14 -4.32
C PHE A 278 19.40 -65.99 -3.32
N GLY A 279 18.63 -64.93 -3.61
CA GLY A 279 18.44 -63.79 -2.71
C GLY A 279 18.43 -62.45 -3.43
N ALA A 280 17.61 -61.53 -2.95
CA ALA A 280 17.61 -60.14 -3.39
C ALA A 280 18.74 -59.36 -2.70
N GLY A 281 19.23 -58.31 -3.34
CA GLY A 281 20.05 -57.31 -2.66
C GLY A 281 19.20 -56.53 -1.66
N GLY A 282 19.82 -56.05 -0.59
CA GLY A 282 19.14 -55.14 0.34
C GLY A 282 19.01 -53.75 -0.29
N ASP A 283 17.96 -53.02 0.06
CA ASP A 283 17.78 -51.64 -0.40
C ASP A 283 18.83 -50.72 0.23
N GLY A 284 19.20 -49.67 -0.48
CA GLY A 284 20.02 -48.58 0.04
C GLY A 284 19.24 -47.72 1.02
N GLY A 285 19.92 -47.23 2.05
CA GLY A 285 19.34 -46.34 3.04
C GLY A 285 19.04 -44.97 2.47
N GLN A 286 18.02 -44.31 3.02
CA GLN A 286 17.69 -42.92 2.67
C GLN A 286 18.78 -41.97 3.18
N GLY A 287 19.07 -40.89 2.46
CA GLY A 287 19.88 -39.79 2.99
C GLY A 287 19.16 -39.03 4.10
N GLY A 288 19.92 -38.45 5.05
CA GLY A 288 19.34 -37.63 6.12
C GLY A 288 18.89 -36.25 5.63
N VAL A 289 18.03 -35.58 6.40
CA VAL A 289 17.57 -34.21 6.11
C VAL A 289 18.55 -33.19 6.68
N GLY A 290 18.96 -32.21 5.88
CA GLY A 290 19.85 -31.14 6.32
C GLY A 290 19.23 -30.26 7.40
N GLY A 291 20.06 -29.72 8.30
CA GLY A 291 19.58 -28.86 9.38
C GLY A 291 19.11 -27.50 8.87
N ALA A 292 18.09 -26.90 9.49
CA ALA A 292 17.69 -25.53 9.14
C ALA A 292 18.77 -24.52 9.56
N GLY A 293 18.93 -23.44 8.81
CA GLY A 293 19.75 -22.30 9.20
C GLY A 293 19.12 -21.55 10.38
N GLY A 294 19.96 -21.01 11.25
CA GLY A 294 19.52 -20.20 12.38
C GLY A 294 19.06 -18.82 11.92
N THR A 295 18.07 -18.23 12.60
CA THR A 295 17.65 -16.87 12.29
C THR A 295 18.73 -15.86 12.66
N GLY A 296 18.81 -14.74 11.95
CA GLY A 296 19.64 -13.61 12.35
C GLY A 296 19.21 -13.01 13.68
N GLY A 297 20.17 -12.42 14.40
CA GLY A 297 19.92 -11.72 15.66
C GLY A 297 19.16 -10.41 15.45
N ALA A 298 18.38 -9.99 16.44
CA ALA A 298 17.68 -8.71 16.35
C ALA A 298 18.66 -7.52 16.41
N GLY A 299 18.34 -6.42 15.75
CA GLY A 299 19.05 -5.15 15.92
C GLY A 299 18.72 -4.49 17.26
N GLY A 300 19.69 -3.79 17.85
CA GLY A 300 19.48 -3.06 19.09
C GLY A 300 18.57 -1.85 18.90
N ALA A 301 17.70 -1.54 19.86
CA ALA A 301 16.90 -0.31 19.81
C ALA A 301 17.79 0.95 19.92
N GLY A 302 17.27 2.08 19.44
CA GLY A 302 17.89 3.39 19.59
C GLY A 302 18.10 3.81 21.04
N GLY A 303 19.06 4.71 21.27
CA GLY A 303 19.35 5.23 22.60
C GLY A 303 18.40 6.35 23.01
N GLU A 304 17.71 6.17 24.14
CA GLU A 304 16.83 7.20 24.70
C GLU A 304 17.60 8.46 25.12
N PRO A 305 17.07 9.67 24.83
CA PRO A 305 17.72 10.92 25.18
C PRO A 305 17.73 11.15 26.69
N THR A 306 18.80 11.75 27.22
CA THR A 306 18.96 12.01 28.68
C THR A 306 18.86 13.48 29.06
N ARG A 307 18.75 14.38 28.07
CA ARG A 307 18.59 15.82 28.26
C ARG A 307 17.56 16.37 27.28
N LEU A 308 16.83 17.41 27.70
CA LEU A 308 15.89 18.14 26.85
C LEU A 308 16.56 18.67 25.58
N GLY A 309 15.85 18.59 24.46
CA GLY A 309 16.26 18.99 23.11
C GLY A 309 17.27 18.05 22.43
N GLN A 310 17.59 16.90 23.03
CA GLN A 310 18.45 15.89 22.40
C GLN A 310 17.66 15.01 21.44
N ALA A 311 18.25 14.70 20.29
CA ALA A 311 17.71 13.69 19.39
C ALA A 311 17.75 12.28 20.02
N GLY A 312 16.81 11.43 19.62
CA GLY A 312 16.84 10.00 19.89
C GLY A 312 17.93 9.31 19.06
N GLY A 313 18.50 8.23 19.60
CA GLY A 313 19.49 7.43 18.87
C GLY A 313 18.84 6.56 17.79
N ASP A 314 19.58 6.28 16.72
CA ASP A 314 19.13 5.38 15.66
C ASP A 314 19.08 3.91 16.15
N GLY A 315 18.13 3.13 15.63
CA GLY A 315 18.06 1.69 15.79
C GLY A 315 19.18 0.98 15.01
N GLY A 316 19.56 -0.20 15.47
CA GLY A 316 20.56 -1.04 14.83
C GLY A 316 19.95 -1.96 13.78
N ASP A 317 20.73 -2.29 12.76
CA ASP A 317 20.33 -3.30 11.77
C ASP A 317 20.22 -4.69 12.39
N SER A 318 19.42 -5.56 11.80
CA SER A 318 19.39 -6.96 12.23
C SER A 318 20.47 -7.81 11.57
N GLY A 319 20.75 -8.96 12.18
CA GLY A 319 21.69 -9.94 11.66
C GLY A 319 21.12 -10.72 10.48
N THR A 320 22.01 -11.27 9.66
CA THR A 320 21.62 -12.14 8.54
C THR A 320 21.24 -13.54 9.05
N GLY A 321 20.28 -14.20 8.39
CA GLY A 321 20.01 -15.61 8.63
C GLY A 321 21.17 -16.51 8.19
N GLY A 322 21.32 -17.66 8.85
CA GLY A 322 22.30 -18.70 8.48
C GLY A 322 21.78 -19.60 7.36
N ASN A 323 22.66 -20.24 6.60
CA ASN A 323 22.25 -21.12 5.51
C ASN A 323 21.69 -22.44 6.03
N GLY A 324 20.80 -23.05 5.25
CA GLY A 324 20.36 -24.42 5.50
C GLY A 324 21.46 -25.43 5.17
N GLY A 325 21.53 -26.51 5.93
CA GLY A 325 22.46 -27.60 5.68
C GLY A 325 22.04 -28.47 4.50
N ASP A 326 22.99 -29.05 3.79
CA ASP A 326 22.70 -29.95 2.68
C ASP A 326 22.06 -31.27 3.14
N GLY A 327 21.18 -31.83 2.31
CA GLY A 327 20.62 -33.16 2.50
C GLY A 327 21.64 -34.25 2.18
N GLY A 328 21.54 -35.38 2.87
CA GLY A 328 22.42 -36.52 2.68
C GLY A 328 22.13 -37.25 1.37
N MET A 329 23.15 -37.80 0.72
CA MET A 329 22.92 -38.66 -0.44
C MET A 329 22.23 -39.97 -0.03
N GLY A 330 21.39 -40.51 -0.91
CA GLY A 330 20.84 -41.86 -0.74
C GLY A 330 21.91 -42.94 -0.93
N GLY A 331 21.73 -44.07 -0.26
CA GLY A 331 22.59 -45.24 -0.41
C GLY A 331 22.27 -46.03 -1.68
N ALA A 332 23.28 -46.62 -2.31
CA ALA A 332 23.05 -47.54 -3.41
C ALA A 332 22.40 -48.84 -2.91
N GLY A 333 21.48 -49.41 -3.69
CA GLY A 333 20.93 -50.74 -3.45
C GLY A 333 22.00 -51.83 -3.64
N GLY A 334 21.88 -52.90 -2.86
CA GLY A 334 22.73 -54.07 -2.96
C GLY A 334 22.42 -54.90 -4.21
N ARG A 335 23.39 -55.70 -4.65
CA ARG A 335 23.20 -56.58 -5.80
C ARG A 335 22.41 -57.82 -5.40
N GLY A 336 21.49 -58.29 -6.25
CA GLY A 336 20.87 -59.60 -6.09
C GLY A 336 21.81 -60.75 -6.47
N SER A 337 21.35 -61.98 -6.24
CA SER A 337 21.99 -63.19 -6.75
C SER A 337 22.26 -63.13 -8.26
N ALA A 338 23.38 -63.73 -8.67
CA ALA A 338 23.79 -63.83 -10.08
C ALA A 338 22.80 -64.59 -10.97
N LEU A 339 21.94 -65.46 -10.40
CA LEU A 339 21.08 -66.36 -11.17
C LEU A 339 19.58 -66.02 -11.07
N PHE A 340 19.07 -65.68 -9.88
CA PHE A 340 17.63 -65.48 -9.64
C PHE A 340 17.28 -64.28 -8.75
N GLY A 341 18.24 -63.44 -8.41
CA GLY A 341 18.03 -62.34 -7.46
C GLY A 341 17.76 -61.01 -8.14
N THR A 342 16.90 -60.19 -7.54
CA THR A 342 16.72 -58.79 -7.90
C THR A 342 17.70 -57.91 -7.12
N ALA A 343 18.20 -56.84 -7.74
CA ALA A 343 18.92 -55.81 -6.99
C ALA A 343 17.97 -55.13 -6.00
N GLY A 344 18.51 -54.66 -4.88
CA GLY A 344 17.78 -53.79 -3.96
C GLY A 344 17.51 -52.43 -4.59
N ALA A 345 16.47 -51.75 -4.13
CA ALA A 345 16.18 -50.38 -4.51
C ALA A 345 17.29 -49.45 -4.02
N ASN A 346 17.54 -48.38 -4.77
CA ASN A 346 18.41 -47.30 -4.29
C ASN A 346 17.65 -46.44 -3.29
N GLY A 347 18.36 -45.90 -2.30
CA GLY A 347 17.83 -44.89 -1.39
C GLY A 347 17.67 -43.55 -2.10
N ASN A 348 16.62 -42.81 -1.75
CA ASN A 348 16.46 -41.42 -2.13
C ASN A 348 17.44 -40.53 -1.35
N GLY A 349 17.81 -39.41 -1.95
CA GLY A 349 18.52 -38.36 -1.24
C GLY A 349 17.61 -37.67 -0.22
N GLY A 350 18.20 -37.20 0.88
CA GLY A 350 17.50 -36.40 1.87
C GLY A 350 17.32 -34.96 1.42
N ALA A 351 16.28 -34.30 1.93
CA ALA A 351 16.04 -32.89 1.62
C ALA A 351 17.12 -31.99 2.25
N GLY A 352 17.42 -30.86 1.60
CA GLY A 352 18.20 -29.78 2.21
C GLY A 352 17.39 -29.05 3.28
N GLY A 353 18.07 -28.49 4.27
CA GLY A 353 17.46 -27.66 5.31
C GLY A 353 17.04 -26.30 4.76
N ALA A 354 16.01 -25.70 5.34
CA ALA A 354 15.65 -24.32 5.00
C ALA A 354 16.73 -23.34 5.46
N GLY A 355 16.93 -22.24 4.73
CA GLY A 355 17.72 -21.11 5.19
C GLY A 355 17.04 -20.38 6.34
N GLY A 356 17.82 -19.73 7.19
CA GLY A 356 17.34 -18.94 8.32
C GLY A 356 16.80 -17.58 7.88
N ASP A 357 15.79 -17.09 8.59
CA ASP A 357 15.25 -15.75 8.37
C ASP A 357 16.23 -14.66 8.84
N ALA A 358 16.10 -13.46 8.28
CA ALA A 358 16.78 -12.28 8.82
C ALA A 358 16.22 -11.93 10.22
N GLY A 359 17.04 -11.32 11.07
CA GLY A 359 16.55 -10.85 12.37
C GLY A 359 15.58 -9.66 12.25
N ALA A 360 14.90 -9.32 13.35
CA ALA A 360 14.11 -8.08 13.43
C ALA A 360 15.04 -6.86 13.65
N PRO A 361 14.95 -5.78 12.87
CA PRO A 361 15.76 -4.58 13.10
C PRO A 361 15.32 -3.81 14.35
N GLY A 362 16.19 -2.95 14.86
CA GLY A 362 15.89 -2.07 15.97
C GLY A 362 15.09 -0.84 15.56
N ASN A 363 14.19 -0.38 16.42
CA ASN A 363 13.51 0.90 16.24
C ASN A 363 14.43 2.07 16.64
N GLY A 364 14.26 3.23 16.01
CA GLY A 364 14.83 4.48 16.50
C GLY A 364 14.15 4.95 17.78
N ALA A 365 14.89 5.64 18.64
CA ALA A 365 14.35 6.21 19.88
C ALA A 365 13.68 7.56 19.64
N ASP A 366 12.80 7.96 20.55
CA ASP A 366 12.11 9.25 20.47
C ASP A 366 13.06 10.42 20.79
N GLY A 367 12.80 11.58 20.20
CA GLY A 367 13.46 12.82 20.54
C GLY A 367 12.97 13.40 21.88
N ALA A 368 13.87 14.01 22.66
CA ALA A 368 13.48 14.64 23.92
C ALA A 368 12.75 15.97 23.67
N ALA A 369 11.81 16.32 24.56
CA ALA A 369 11.12 17.60 24.49
C ALA A 369 12.09 18.81 24.51
N GLY A 370 11.68 19.91 23.88
CA GLY A 370 12.42 21.16 23.80
C GLY A 370 12.66 21.76 25.19
N ARG A 371 13.83 22.38 25.37
CA ARG A 371 14.23 22.95 26.68
C ARG A 371 13.68 24.35 26.90
N ASP A 372 13.65 25.14 25.83
CA ASP A 372 13.24 26.54 25.79
C ASP A 372 12.74 26.88 24.39
N ALA A 373 12.22 28.09 24.19
CA ALA A 373 11.66 28.51 22.92
C ALA A 373 12.66 28.49 21.74
N SER A 374 13.97 28.58 22.02
CA SER A 374 15.03 28.56 21.00
C SER A 374 15.59 27.18 20.69
N THR A 375 15.27 26.19 21.54
CA THR A 375 15.71 24.82 21.41
C THR A 375 14.52 23.96 21.03
N PRO A 376 14.41 23.56 19.74
CA PRO A 376 13.37 22.64 19.30
C PRO A 376 13.34 21.35 20.12
N GLY A 377 12.22 20.65 20.05
CA GLY A 377 12.21 19.22 20.39
C GLY A 377 13.29 18.48 19.60
N GLY A 378 13.91 17.48 20.24
CA GLY A 378 14.88 16.63 19.60
C GLY A 378 14.26 15.85 18.45
N MET A 379 15.06 15.54 17.42
CA MET A 379 14.60 14.67 16.34
C MET A 379 14.46 13.23 16.83
N GLY A 380 13.52 12.46 16.27
CA GLY A 380 13.49 11.01 16.46
C GLY A 380 14.66 10.33 15.75
N GLY A 381 15.11 9.20 16.29
CA GLY A 381 16.13 8.35 15.67
C GLY A 381 15.57 7.56 14.49
N ASN A 382 16.42 7.21 13.54
CA ASN A 382 16.00 6.37 12.40
C ASN A 382 15.88 4.90 12.84
N GLY A 383 15.01 4.15 12.17
CA GLY A 383 14.92 2.70 12.35
C GLY A 383 16.03 1.95 11.61
N GLY A 384 16.39 0.77 12.12
CA GLY A 384 17.38 -0.12 11.51
C GLY A 384 16.82 -0.93 10.33
N ASP A 385 17.74 -1.46 9.53
CA ASP A 385 17.44 -2.27 8.36
C ASP A 385 17.49 -3.78 8.65
N PRO A 386 16.73 -4.61 7.92
CA PRO A 386 16.87 -6.05 8.01
C PRO A 386 18.15 -6.55 7.35
N GLY A 387 18.78 -7.55 7.98
CA GLY A 387 19.85 -8.34 7.40
C GLY A 387 19.39 -9.17 6.19
N GLY A 388 20.34 -9.83 5.53
CA GLY A 388 20.06 -10.82 4.48
C GLY A 388 19.44 -12.11 5.04
N VAL A 389 18.83 -12.89 4.16
CA VAL A 389 18.29 -14.21 4.49
C VAL A 389 19.33 -15.31 4.22
N GLY A 390 19.23 -16.42 4.93
CA GLY A 390 20.02 -17.61 4.65
C GLY A 390 19.54 -18.33 3.39
N VAL A 391 20.45 -18.92 2.64
CA VAL A 391 20.12 -19.73 1.47
C VAL A 391 19.69 -21.13 1.91
N GLY A 392 18.71 -21.73 1.25
CA GLY A 392 18.30 -23.11 1.48
C GLY A 392 19.40 -24.10 1.10
N GLY A 393 19.57 -25.15 1.91
CA GLY A 393 20.53 -26.22 1.65
C GLY A 393 20.18 -27.01 0.39
N THR A 394 21.17 -27.56 -0.29
CA THR A 394 20.92 -28.39 -1.46
C THR A 394 20.33 -29.74 -1.07
N GLY A 395 19.46 -30.30 -1.90
CA GLY A 395 18.94 -31.65 -1.69
C GLY A 395 20.02 -32.70 -2.01
N GLY A 396 20.06 -33.78 -1.23
CA GLY A 396 21.00 -34.86 -1.44
C GLY A 396 20.77 -35.61 -2.74
N ALA A 397 21.83 -36.12 -3.35
CA ALA A 397 21.72 -36.91 -4.58
C ALA A 397 21.01 -38.26 -4.32
N ALA A 398 20.31 -38.78 -5.34
CA ALA A 398 19.78 -40.14 -5.33
C ALA A 398 20.91 -41.18 -5.24
N GLY A 399 20.68 -42.31 -4.58
CA GLY A 399 21.66 -43.40 -4.48
C GLY A 399 21.89 -44.17 -5.80
N GLY A 400 21.05 -43.93 -6.82
CA GLY A 400 21.16 -44.54 -8.14
C GLY A 400 19.85 -44.47 -8.94
N VAL A 401 19.79 -45.16 -10.09
CA VAL A 401 18.61 -45.18 -10.97
C VAL A 401 17.37 -45.68 -10.22
N GLY A 402 16.25 -44.97 -10.37
CA GLY A 402 14.98 -45.32 -9.73
C GLY A 402 14.77 -44.71 -8.34
N ALA A 403 15.80 -44.08 -7.76
CA ALA A 403 15.66 -43.23 -6.58
C ALA A 403 15.55 -41.75 -6.98
N SER A 404 14.93 -40.94 -6.12
CA SER A 404 14.83 -39.49 -6.30
C SER A 404 15.93 -38.76 -5.53
N ALA A 405 16.40 -37.64 -6.08
CA ALA A 405 17.17 -36.67 -5.30
C ALA A 405 16.25 -36.01 -4.26
N GLY A 406 16.85 -35.50 -3.19
CA GLY A 406 16.15 -34.68 -2.22
C GLY A 406 15.77 -33.33 -2.81
N ALA A 407 14.72 -32.73 -2.27
CA ALA A 407 14.39 -31.34 -2.58
C ALA A 407 15.44 -30.40 -1.98
N THR A 408 15.73 -29.30 -2.66
CA THR A 408 16.47 -28.17 -2.08
C THR A 408 15.60 -27.51 -1.01
N GLY A 409 16.23 -27.08 0.07
CA GLY A 409 15.58 -26.24 1.08
C GLY A 409 15.14 -24.92 0.47
N THR A 410 14.13 -24.30 1.07
CA THR A 410 13.74 -22.94 0.74
C THR A 410 14.73 -21.96 1.34
N ASP A 411 14.97 -20.84 0.68
CA ASP A 411 15.66 -19.70 1.29
C ASP A 411 14.85 -19.15 2.46
N GLY A 412 15.52 -18.48 3.38
CA GLY A 412 14.87 -17.74 4.46
C GLY A 412 14.09 -16.53 3.92
N SER A 413 13.31 -15.91 4.78
CA SER A 413 12.46 -14.78 4.45
C SER A 413 12.81 -13.52 5.26
N ILE A 414 12.45 -12.37 4.70
CA ILE A 414 12.34 -11.13 5.45
C ILE A 414 10.86 -11.00 5.83
N ILE A 415 10.56 -10.94 7.13
CA ILE A 415 9.19 -10.75 7.59
C ILE A 415 8.75 -9.32 7.26
N ALA A 416 7.91 -9.18 6.22
CA ALA A 416 7.38 -7.90 5.80
C ALA A 416 6.56 -7.24 6.94
N GLY A 417 6.79 -5.95 7.18
CA GLY A 417 6.13 -5.19 8.24
C GLY A 417 6.85 -5.18 9.60
N ASN A 418 7.93 -5.96 9.77
CA ASN A 418 8.80 -5.92 10.96
C ASN A 418 10.07 -5.10 10.70
N GLY A 419 10.01 -4.01 9.93
CA GLY A 419 11.15 -3.11 9.77
C GLY A 419 11.41 -2.27 11.02
N GLY A 420 12.62 -1.74 11.19
CA GLY A 420 12.88 -0.78 12.26
C GLY A 420 12.08 0.48 12.02
N ASN A 421 11.22 0.87 12.96
CA ASN A 421 10.44 2.10 12.84
C ASN A 421 11.29 3.31 13.26
N GLY A 422 11.05 4.45 12.63
CA GLY A 422 11.61 5.72 13.08
C GLY A 422 10.98 6.16 14.39
N GLY A 423 11.78 6.78 15.27
CA GLY A 423 11.31 7.35 16.53
C GLY A 423 10.54 8.66 16.33
N HIS A 424 9.71 9.00 17.29
CA HIS A 424 8.93 10.24 17.26
C HIS A 424 9.81 11.47 17.52
N GLY A 425 9.46 12.59 16.92
CA GLY A 425 10.05 13.89 17.25
C GLY A 425 9.60 14.35 18.65
N GLY A 426 10.52 14.97 19.39
CA GLY A 426 10.22 15.52 20.71
C GLY A 426 9.26 16.71 20.63
N ALA A 427 8.39 16.86 21.63
CA ALA A 427 7.50 18.02 21.71
C ALA A 427 8.29 19.33 21.90
N GLY A 428 7.73 20.44 21.44
CA GLY A 428 8.26 21.78 21.64
C GLY A 428 8.07 22.27 23.09
N PHE A 429 8.83 23.30 23.45
CA PHE A 429 8.78 23.87 24.79
C PHE A 429 7.51 24.70 25.03
N ASN A 430 6.77 24.40 26.10
CA ASN A 430 5.64 25.23 26.56
C ASN A 430 6.15 26.42 27.39
N ALA A 431 5.81 27.64 26.98
CA ALA A 431 6.17 28.84 27.70
C ALA A 431 5.44 28.92 29.06
N THR A 432 6.20 29.17 30.14
CA THR A 432 5.67 29.32 31.51
C THR A 432 5.58 30.78 31.97
N GLY A 433 6.06 31.71 31.14
CA GLY A 433 5.97 33.16 31.28
C GLY A 433 5.91 33.82 29.90
N SER A 434 5.76 35.16 29.82
CA SER A 434 5.58 35.85 28.53
C SER A 434 6.63 35.44 27.51
N GLY A 435 6.21 34.81 26.42
CA GLY A 435 7.13 34.25 25.43
C GLY A 435 6.47 33.24 24.48
N HIS A 436 7.21 32.93 23.42
CA HIS A 436 6.80 32.00 22.37
C HIS A 436 6.91 30.54 22.82
N GLY A 437 6.08 29.69 22.24
CA GLY A 437 6.29 28.24 22.32
C GLY A 437 7.46 27.80 21.44
N GLY A 438 8.22 26.79 21.89
CA GLY A 438 9.28 26.18 21.10
C GLY A 438 8.73 25.26 20.01
N SER A 439 9.47 25.05 18.91
CA SER A 439 9.04 24.12 17.86
C SER A 439 9.20 22.65 18.29
N GLY A 440 8.37 21.77 17.74
CA GLY A 440 8.56 20.32 17.83
C GLY A 440 9.77 19.85 17.03
N GLY A 441 10.28 18.67 17.36
CA GLY A 441 11.33 17.97 16.60
C GLY A 441 10.73 17.13 15.48
N SER A 442 11.50 16.87 14.42
CA SER A 442 11.05 15.97 13.35
C SER A 442 11.07 14.51 13.77
N GLY A 443 10.21 13.68 13.19
CA GLY A 443 10.28 12.23 13.33
C GLY A 443 11.49 11.63 12.60
N GLY A 444 11.94 10.46 13.05
CA GLY A 444 12.99 9.68 12.39
C GLY A 444 12.47 8.89 11.20
N SER A 445 13.32 8.54 10.24
CA SER A 445 12.92 7.71 9.11
C SER A 445 12.79 6.24 9.50
N GLY A 446 11.86 5.51 8.89
CA GLY A 446 11.81 4.05 8.99
C GLY A 446 12.99 3.40 8.25
N GLY A 447 13.43 2.24 8.73
CA GLY A 447 14.28 1.33 7.95
C GLY A 447 13.52 0.80 6.73
N ARG A 448 14.16 -0.04 5.90
CA ARG A 448 13.62 -0.50 4.59
C ARG A 448 12.16 -0.95 4.59
N TYR A 449 11.66 -1.55 5.68
CA TYR A 449 10.26 -2.00 5.81
C TYR A 449 9.51 -1.32 6.97
N GLY A 450 10.10 -0.29 7.57
CA GLY A 450 9.61 0.38 8.77
C GLY A 450 8.81 1.63 8.45
N THR A 451 8.00 2.06 9.40
CA THR A 451 7.28 3.34 9.32
C THR A 451 8.19 4.49 9.75
N GLY A 452 8.00 5.66 9.14
CA GLY A 452 8.55 6.91 9.66
C GLY A 452 7.91 7.27 10.99
N GLY A 453 8.69 7.90 11.87
CA GLY A 453 8.20 8.41 13.14
C GLY A 453 7.39 9.70 12.95
N THR A 454 6.45 9.97 13.84
CA THR A 454 5.66 11.22 13.76
C THR A 454 6.51 12.41 14.19
N GLY A 455 6.19 13.60 13.68
CA GLY A 455 6.74 14.85 14.18
C GLY A 455 6.23 15.18 15.59
N GLY A 456 7.03 15.90 16.35
CA GLY A 456 6.67 16.36 17.70
C GLY A 456 5.73 17.56 17.64
N ALA A 457 4.79 17.67 18.57
CA ALA A 457 3.90 18.83 18.65
C ALA A 457 4.67 20.12 18.98
N GLY A 458 4.23 21.26 18.47
CA GLY A 458 4.72 22.58 18.84
C GLY A 458 4.32 22.97 20.27
N GLY A 459 5.15 23.75 20.93
CA GLY A 459 4.91 24.21 22.29
C GLY A 459 3.87 25.35 22.36
N ALA A 460 3.09 25.38 23.43
CA ALA A 460 2.16 26.46 23.73
C ALA A 460 2.90 27.75 24.16
N ALA A 461 2.34 28.89 23.78
CA ALA A 461 2.83 30.19 24.19
C ALA A 461 2.21 30.69 25.50
N ALA A 462 2.75 31.78 26.05
CA ALA A 462 2.19 32.49 27.20
C ALA A 462 2.35 34.01 27.04
N GLY A 463 1.47 34.78 27.69
CA GLY A 463 1.40 36.25 27.48
C GLY A 463 0.85 36.57 26.09
N ASP A 464 1.60 37.35 25.31
CA ASP A 464 1.26 37.71 23.91
C ASP A 464 2.08 36.90 22.88
N GLY A 465 2.63 35.76 23.29
CA GLY A 465 3.52 34.95 22.47
C GLY A 465 2.79 34.10 21.43
N ASN A 466 3.48 33.84 20.31
CA ASN A 466 3.07 32.87 19.29
C ASN A 466 3.38 31.43 19.70
N GLY A 467 2.50 30.50 19.33
CA GLY A 467 2.74 29.07 19.49
C GLY A 467 3.85 28.55 18.59
N GLY A 468 4.48 27.45 19.02
CA GLY A 468 5.58 26.81 18.28
C GLY A 468 5.06 26.00 17.08
N ARG A 469 5.86 25.89 16.02
CA ARG A 469 5.55 25.01 14.88
C ARG A 469 5.70 23.53 15.27
N GLY A 470 4.82 22.67 14.79
CA GLY A 470 4.95 21.21 14.89
C GLY A 470 6.07 20.68 14.00
N GLY A 471 6.72 19.60 14.43
CA GLY A 471 7.79 18.96 13.68
C GLY A 471 7.29 18.17 12.49
N ASP A 472 8.13 17.97 11.49
CA ASP A 472 7.77 17.21 10.30
C ASP A 472 7.85 15.69 10.57
N GLY A 473 6.99 14.90 9.92
CA GLY A 473 7.02 13.44 9.99
C GLY A 473 8.19 12.82 9.24
N GLY A 474 8.65 11.65 9.69
CA GLY A 474 9.76 10.92 9.08
C GLY A 474 9.34 10.15 7.82
N PHE A 475 10.32 9.84 6.96
CA PHE A 475 10.05 9.06 5.75
C PHE A 475 9.73 7.60 6.05
N GLY A 476 8.84 7.00 5.26
CA GLY A 476 8.60 5.55 5.28
C GLY A 476 9.72 4.76 4.57
N GLY A 477 9.83 3.47 4.89
CA GLY A 477 10.81 2.56 4.30
C GLY A 477 10.62 2.29 2.81
N SER A 478 11.70 2.03 2.07
CA SER A 478 11.64 1.90 0.60
C SER A 478 10.98 0.62 0.06
N MET A 479 10.78 -0.38 0.92
CA MET A 479 10.20 -1.68 0.58
C MET A 479 8.88 -1.94 1.33
N GLY A 480 8.47 -1.03 2.22
CA GLY A 480 7.22 -1.10 2.98
C GLY A 480 7.23 -0.18 4.20
N GLY A 481 6.05 0.07 4.77
CA GLY A 481 5.85 0.98 5.89
C GLY A 481 4.88 2.10 5.54
N ALA A 482 5.04 3.25 6.18
CA ALA A 482 4.29 4.48 5.94
C ALA A 482 5.17 5.68 6.31
N GLY A 483 4.94 6.84 5.71
CA GLY A 483 5.47 8.10 6.22
C GLY A 483 4.85 8.42 7.58
N GLY A 484 5.61 9.06 8.46
CA GLY A 484 5.10 9.51 9.76
C GLY A 484 4.25 10.77 9.62
N ASP A 485 3.28 10.97 10.51
CA ASP A 485 2.47 12.19 10.50
C ASP A 485 3.28 13.41 10.95
N GLY A 486 2.91 14.59 10.46
CA GLY A 486 3.41 15.86 10.98
C GLY A 486 2.84 16.16 12.37
N GLY A 487 3.63 16.82 13.22
CA GLY A 487 3.18 17.25 14.54
C GLY A 487 2.27 18.47 14.48
N ASP A 488 1.33 18.59 15.41
CA ASP A 488 0.44 19.75 15.50
C ASP A 488 1.21 21.01 15.93
N GLY A 489 0.71 22.18 15.55
CA GLY A 489 1.18 23.45 16.07
C GLY A 489 0.82 23.66 17.55
N GLY A 490 1.57 24.52 18.23
CA GLY A 490 1.27 24.94 19.60
C GLY A 490 0.32 26.13 19.67
N VAL A 491 -0.48 26.24 20.72
CA VAL A 491 -1.45 27.33 20.87
C VAL A 491 -0.78 28.69 21.12
N GLY A 492 -1.31 29.74 20.49
CA GLY A 492 -0.94 31.14 20.76
C GLY A 492 -1.58 31.66 22.05
N ALA A 493 -1.06 32.75 22.60
CA ALA A 493 -1.60 33.40 23.79
C ALA A 493 -1.80 34.90 23.57
N GLY A 494 -2.84 35.49 24.18
CA GLY A 494 -3.09 36.94 24.10
C GLY A 494 -3.28 37.40 22.66
N SER A 495 -2.40 38.28 22.17
CA SER A 495 -2.38 38.68 20.76
C SER A 495 -1.56 37.78 19.82
N GLY A 496 -0.91 36.74 20.35
CA GLY A 496 -0.04 35.86 19.60
C GLY A 496 -0.79 34.85 18.73
N SER A 497 -0.19 34.49 17.59
CA SER A 497 -0.75 33.55 16.63
C SER A 497 -0.56 32.09 17.03
N GLY A 498 -1.41 31.21 16.51
CA GLY A 498 -1.24 29.78 16.60
C GLY A 498 0.01 29.31 15.85
N GLY A 499 0.59 28.22 16.32
CA GLY A 499 1.70 27.53 15.67
C GLY A 499 1.23 26.76 14.45
N TRP A 500 2.10 26.62 13.46
CA TRP A 500 1.80 25.89 12.23
C TRP A 500 1.96 24.38 12.47
N GLY A 501 1.17 23.56 11.77
CA GLY A 501 1.39 22.12 11.72
C GLY A 501 2.68 21.75 10.96
N GLY A 502 3.23 20.59 11.28
CA GLY A 502 4.35 19.99 10.56
C GLY A 502 3.90 19.25 9.31
N THR A 503 4.80 19.07 8.33
CA THR A 503 4.47 18.31 7.12
C THR A 503 4.47 16.81 7.41
N GLY A 504 3.57 16.06 6.76
CA GLY A 504 3.60 14.60 6.77
C GLY A 504 4.82 14.05 6.02
N GLY A 505 5.34 12.91 6.47
CA GLY A 505 6.47 12.24 5.88
C GLY A 505 6.12 11.57 4.56
N HIS A 506 7.02 11.62 3.58
CA HIS A 506 6.80 10.97 2.29
C HIS A 506 7.09 9.47 2.37
N HIS A 507 6.52 8.70 1.44
CA HIS A 507 6.80 7.27 1.29
C HIS A 507 7.04 6.90 -0.17
N LEU A 508 8.28 6.46 -0.45
CA LEU A 508 8.73 6.06 -1.77
C LEU A 508 8.99 4.56 -1.81
N VAL A 509 8.22 3.82 -2.58
CA VAL A 509 8.31 2.35 -2.65
C VAL A 509 8.88 1.90 -3.99
N THR A 510 9.90 1.05 -3.95
CA THR A 510 10.43 0.32 -5.11
C THR A 510 10.04 -1.17 -5.11
N GLY A 511 9.53 -1.66 -3.98
CA GLY A 511 9.00 -3.02 -3.81
C GLY A 511 7.53 -3.17 -4.20
N THR A 512 6.90 -4.21 -3.65
CA THR A 512 5.50 -4.59 -3.89
C THR A 512 4.55 -4.17 -2.75
N ALA A 513 5.05 -3.39 -1.77
CA ALA A 513 4.25 -2.89 -0.67
C ALA A 513 3.47 -1.62 -1.06
N ASN A 514 2.41 -1.32 -0.29
CA ASN A 514 1.69 -0.06 -0.44
C ASN A 514 2.59 1.12 -0.09
N ALA A 515 2.46 2.22 -0.83
CA ALA A 515 3.03 3.51 -0.47
C ALA A 515 1.94 4.32 0.24
N VAL A 516 2.26 4.86 1.42
CA VAL A 516 1.34 5.62 2.27
C VAL A 516 2.11 6.79 2.85
N GLY A 517 1.79 8.01 2.42
CA GLY A 517 2.34 9.23 2.99
C GLY A 517 1.69 9.58 4.33
N GLY A 518 2.44 10.23 5.21
CA GLY A 518 1.93 10.70 6.50
C GLY A 518 1.00 11.90 6.34
N THR A 519 0.06 12.08 7.26
CA THR A 519 -0.82 13.26 7.28
C THR A 519 -0.06 14.50 7.76
N GLY A 520 -0.47 15.68 7.29
CA GLY A 520 0.02 16.95 7.81
C GLY A 520 -0.57 17.26 9.19
N GLY A 521 0.23 17.82 10.09
CA GLY A 521 -0.21 18.21 11.43
C GLY A 521 -1.19 19.38 11.39
N ALA A 522 -2.06 19.50 12.38
CA ALA A 522 -3.01 20.62 12.46
C ALA A 522 -2.31 21.92 12.88
N GLY A 523 -2.78 23.04 12.34
CA GLY A 523 -2.49 24.36 12.88
C GLY A 523 -3.20 24.57 14.21
N ALA A 524 -2.54 25.25 15.14
CA ALA A 524 -3.11 25.50 16.46
C ALA A 524 -3.96 26.77 16.51
N ALA A 525 -4.80 26.88 17.54
CA ALA A 525 -5.55 28.11 17.77
C ALA A 525 -4.63 29.30 18.11
N GLY A 526 -4.99 30.48 17.59
CA GLY A 526 -4.43 31.76 18.02
C GLY A 526 -4.98 32.21 19.38
N GLY A 527 -4.33 33.21 19.97
CA GLY A 527 -4.89 33.92 21.12
C GLY A 527 -6.13 34.75 20.74
N SER A 528 -6.71 35.48 21.69
CA SER A 528 -7.98 36.20 21.49
C SER A 528 -7.99 37.22 20.34
N THR A 529 -6.82 37.75 19.96
CA THR A 529 -6.69 38.61 18.76
C THR A 529 -5.68 38.05 17.75
N GLY A 530 -5.20 36.82 17.97
CA GLY A 530 -4.19 36.17 17.14
C GLY A 530 -4.80 35.40 15.98
N VAL A 531 -4.05 35.26 14.89
CA VAL A 531 -4.42 34.40 13.75
C VAL A 531 -4.26 32.94 14.15
N GLY A 532 -5.14 32.07 13.67
CA GLY A 532 -4.94 30.63 13.75
C GLY A 532 -3.70 30.16 12.97
N GLY A 533 -3.09 29.07 13.41
CA GLY A 533 -1.93 28.47 12.72
C GLY A 533 -2.34 27.79 11.42
N PHE A 534 -1.42 27.72 10.46
CA PHE A 534 -1.65 26.98 9.21
C PHE A 534 -1.54 25.47 9.44
N GLY A 535 -2.36 24.69 8.74
CA GLY A 535 -2.21 23.24 8.67
C GLY A 535 -0.96 22.82 7.90
N GLY A 536 -0.41 21.66 8.24
CA GLY A 536 0.73 21.07 7.54
C GLY A 536 0.33 20.38 6.24
N VAL A 537 1.26 20.31 5.28
CA VAL A 537 1.04 19.58 4.01
C VAL A 537 1.14 18.07 4.25
N GLY A 538 0.27 17.29 3.60
CA GLY A 538 0.33 15.83 3.61
C GLY A 538 1.50 15.26 2.80
N GLY A 539 2.03 14.12 3.23
CA GLY A 539 3.17 13.47 2.58
C GLY A 539 2.80 12.77 1.27
N ASP A 540 3.67 12.88 0.27
CA ASP A 540 3.51 12.14 -0.99
C ASP A 540 3.69 10.62 -0.81
N ALA A 541 2.97 9.84 -1.62
CA ALA A 541 3.16 8.41 -1.81
C ALA A 541 3.52 8.10 -3.27
N LYS A 542 4.66 7.45 -3.50
CA LYS A 542 5.15 7.17 -4.86
C LYS A 542 5.61 5.71 -5.00
N ILE A 543 5.13 5.02 -6.02
CA ILE A 543 5.54 3.64 -6.37
C ILE A 543 6.30 3.66 -7.70
N PHE A 544 7.53 3.15 -7.69
CA PHE A 544 8.44 3.10 -8.85
C PHE A 544 8.68 1.66 -9.34
N ASN A 545 7.63 0.82 -9.33
CA ASN A 545 7.70 -0.58 -9.70
C ASN A 545 6.55 -0.92 -10.65
N ASP A 546 6.90 -1.25 -11.88
CA ASP A 546 5.99 -1.50 -13.00
C ASP A 546 5.09 -2.74 -12.83
N ALA A 547 5.57 -3.74 -12.10
CA ALA A 547 4.85 -4.96 -11.78
C ALA A 547 4.02 -4.86 -10.49
N SER A 548 4.14 -3.77 -9.74
CA SER A 548 3.48 -3.63 -8.43
C SER A 548 1.96 -3.48 -8.57
N THR A 549 1.22 -4.25 -7.77
CA THR A 549 -0.24 -4.14 -7.61
C THR A 549 -0.63 -3.28 -6.42
N ALA A 550 0.37 -2.69 -5.75
CA ALA A 550 0.18 -1.96 -4.51
C ALA A 550 -0.47 -0.60 -4.71
N VAL A 551 -1.10 -0.09 -3.65
CA VAL A 551 -1.80 1.19 -3.65
C VAL A 551 -0.86 2.31 -3.21
N ALA A 552 -0.85 3.42 -3.93
CA ALA A 552 -0.20 4.67 -3.51
C ALA A 552 -1.25 5.60 -2.87
N THR A 553 -1.09 5.90 -1.58
CA THR A 553 -2.02 6.74 -0.80
C THR A 553 -1.30 7.98 -0.28
N GLY A 554 -1.56 9.14 -0.86
CA GLY A 554 -1.04 10.42 -0.35
C GLY A 554 -1.64 10.76 1.01
N GLY A 555 -0.86 11.43 1.87
CA GLY A 555 -1.33 11.88 3.17
C GLY A 555 -2.26 13.08 3.05
N ASN A 556 -3.24 13.21 3.94
CA ASN A 556 -4.12 14.39 3.96
C ASN A 556 -3.39 15.62 4.51
N GLY A 557 -3.78 16.80 4.05
CA GLY A 557 -3.37 18.06 4.64
C GLY A 557 -4.00 18.28 6.02
N GLY A 558 -3.26 18.94 6.91
CA GLY A 558 -3.73 19.27 8.26
C GLY A 558 -4.74 20.42 8.24
N ALA A 559 -5.65 20.45 9.21
CA ALA A 559 -6.59 21.56 9.36
C ALA A 559 -5.88 22.83 9.83
N GLY A 560 -6.36 24.00 9.40
CA GLY A 560 -5.97 25.29 9.94
C GLY A 560 -6.59 25.51 11.33
N GLY A 561 -5.89 26.26 12.17
CA GLY A 561 -6.33 26.58 13.52
C GLY A 561 -7.32 27.74 13.57
N ASP A 562 -8.11 27.79 14.64
CA ASP A 562 -9.05 28.89 14.88
C ASP A 562 -8.34 30.15 15.37
N GLY A 563 -8.94 31.32 15.19
CA GLY A 563 -8.37 32.56 15.71
C GLY A 563 -9.27 33.78 15.52
N ALA A 564 -8.69 34.97 15.69
CA ALA A 564 -9.33 36.22 15.27
C ALA A 564 -9.61 36.18 13.77
N SER A 565 -8.65 35.71 12.98
CA SER A 565 -8.86 35.12 11.66
C SER A 565 -8.43 33.67 11.69
N GLY A 566 -9.11 32.82 10.93
CA GLY A 566 -8.75 31.41 10.81
C GLY A 566 -7.41 31.22 10.09
N GLY A 567 -6.67 30.16 10.44
CA GLY A 567 -5.50 29.72 9.68
C GLY A 567 -5.92 28.86 8.48
N ASN A 568 -5.12 28.83 7.41
CA ASN A 568 -5.46 28.01 6.25
C ASN A 568 -5.18 26.53 6.50
N GLY A 569 -5.96 25.65 5.87
CA GLY A 569 -5.65 24.23 5.80
C GLY A 569 -4.40 23.96 4.96
N GLY A 570 -3.72 22.84 5.22
CA GLY A 570 -2.59 22.38 4.43
C GLY A 570 -3.03 21.57 3.22
N ASP A 571 -2.18 21.46 2.21
CA ASP A 571 -2.49 20.72 0.99
C ASP A 571 -2.38 19.20 1.19
N GLY A 572 -3.15 18.44 0.39
CA GLY A 572 -3.04 16.98 0.31
C GLY A 572 -1.79 16.52 -0.43
N GLY A 573 -1.23 15.39 0.00
CA GLY A 573 -0.05 14.77 -0.62
C GLY A 573 -0.37 14.09 -1.95
N TRP A 574 0.62 14.05 -2.85
CA TRP A 574 0.46 13.44 -4.17
C TRP A 574 0.50 11.91 -4.10
N ALA A 575 -0.23 11.26 -5.01
CA ALA A 575 -0.15 9.81 -5.23
C ALA A 575 0.36 9.51 -6.65
N TYR A 576 1.50 8.84 -6.74
CA TYR A 576 2.15 8.44 -8.00
C TYR A 576 2.33 6.93 -8.08
N THR A 577 2.05 6.33 -9.25
CA THR A 577 2.38 4.93 -9.50
C THR A 577 2.89 4.68 -10.92
N GLU A 578 4.01 3.94 -10.98
CA GLU A 578 4.44 3.20 -12.17
C GLU A 578 3.83 1.79 -12.22
N GLY A 579 3.11 1.34 -11.18
CA GLY A 579 2.48 0.03 -11.13
C GLY A 579 1.08 -0.01 -11.75
N ILE A 580 0.35 -1.07 -11.42
CA ILE A 580 -1.04 -1.32 -11.84
C ILE A 580 -2.05 -1.22 -10.70
N GLY A 581 -1.59 -0.92 -9.48
CA GLY A 581 -2.46 -0.71 -8.32
C GLY A 581 -3.08 0.69 -8.26
N ASN A 582 -3.98 0.90 -7.30
CA ASN A 582 -4.74 2.14 -7.17
C ASN A 582 -3.87 3.34 -6.76
N VAL A 583 -4.29 4.55 -7.16
CA VAL A 583 -3.78 5.82 -6.64
C VAL A 583 -4.87 6.53 -5.85
N THR A 584 -4.54 7.02 -4.66
CA THR A 584 -5.46 7.73 -3.77
C THR A 584 -4.73 8.94 -3.20
N PRO A 585 -4.79 10.10 -3.85
CA PRO A 585 -4.13 11.29 -3.34
C PRO A 585 -4.78 11.77 -2.03
N GLY A 586 -4.04 12.58 -1.28
CA GLY A 586 -4.54 13.17 -0.04
C GLY A 586 -5.59 14.24 -0.29
N THR A 587 -6.47 14.44 0.68
CA THR A 587 -7.42 15.58 0.69
C THR A 587 -6.75 16.82 1.27
N GLY A 588 -7.14 17.99 0.81
CA GLY A 588 -6.76 19.25 1.44
C GLY A 588 -7.39 19.41 2.83
N GLY A 589 -6.68 20.06 3.73
CA GLY A 589 -7.14 20.34 5.09
C GLY A 589 -8.17 21.46 5.13
N HIS A 590 -9.05 21.44 6.12
CA HIS A 590 -10.05 22.50 6.31
C HIS A 590 -9.41 23.80 6.81
N GLY A 591 -9.92 24.95 6.38
CA GLY A 591 -9.58 26.25 6.97
C GLY A 591 -10.15 26.38 8.38
N GLY A 592 -9.43 27.08 9.26
CA GLY A 592 -9.85 27.35 10.63
C GLY A 592 -10.91 28.45 10.72
N THR A 593 -11.61 28.53 11.83
CA THR A 593 -12.67 29.52 12.04
C THR A 593 -12.13 30.89 12.48
N GLY A 594 -12.71 31.94 11.91
CA GLY A 594 -12.44 33.34 12.24
C GLY A 594 -13.50 33.91 13.18
N THR A 595 -13.08 34.32 14.37
CA THR A 595 -13.99 34.84 15.42
C THR A 595 -14.14 36.37 15.41
N THR A 596 -13.26 37.08 14.70
CA THR A 596 -13.26 38.55 14.61
C THR A 596 -13.23 39.04 13.15
N PHE A 597 -12.57 38.28 12.27
CA PHE A 597 -12.43 38.51 10.84
C PHE A 597 -12.94 37.27 10.08
N GLY A 598 -12.48 37.08 8.83
CA GLY A 598 -12.85 35.92 8.04
C GLY A 598 -12.16 34.63 8.50
N GLY A 599 -12.71 33.49 8.07
CA GLY A 599 -12.11 32.17 8.26
C GLY A 599 -10.86 31.96 7.40
N GLY A 600 -10.13 30.87 7.63
CA GLY A 600 -8.99 30.48 6.80
C GLY A 600 -9.44 29.80 5.50
N SER A 601 -8.60 29.78 4.48
CA SER A 601 -8.88 28.97 3.28
C SER A 601 -8.68 27.48 3.53
N GLY A 602 -9.40 26.63 2.81
CA GLY A 602 -9.08 25.21 2.73
C GLY A 602 -7.82 24.98 1.90
N GLY A 603 -7.08 23.91 2.21
CA GLY A 603 -5.92 23.50 1.42
C GLY A 603 -6.32 22.79 0.12
N ASP A 604 -5.42 22.73 -0.84
CA ASP A 604 -5.68 22.06 -2.12
C ASP A 604 -5.64 20.53 -1.98
N GLY A 605 -6.39 19.82 -2.82
CA GLY A 605 -6.32 18.37 -2.93
C GLY A 605 -5.01 17.90 -3.59
N GLY A 606 -4.52 16.72 -3.20
CA GLY A 606 -3.29 16.15 -3.78
C GLY A 606 -3.48 15.67 -5.22
N GLY A 607 -2.41 15.68 -6.02
CA GLY A 607 -2.45 15.19 -7.39
C GLY A 607 -2.40 13.66 -7.50
N ALA A 608 -3.08 13.08 -8.49
CA ALA A 608 -3.03 11.65 -8.82
C ALA A 608 -2.34 11.42 -10.17
N GLN A 609 -1.30 10.59 -10.21
CA GLN A 609 -0.52 10.37 -11.43
C GLN A 609 -0.26 8.87 -11.68
N ILE A 610 -0.55 8.43 -12.91
CA ILE A 610 -0.31 7.07 -13.39
C ILE A 610 0.60 7.11 -14.63
N ALA A 611 1.77 6.51 -14.51
CA ALA A 611 2.77 6.44 -15.58
C ALA A 611 2.79 5.09 -16.34
N ASN A 612 1.97 4.12 -15.92
CA ASN A 612 1.93 2.77 -16.50
C ASN A 612 0.89 2.61 -17.61
N GLY A 613 1.32 2.17 -18.79
CA GLY A 613 0.44 1.87 -19.93
C GLY A 613 -0.45 0.64 -19.75
N ALA A 614 -0.10 -0.30 -18.87
CA ALA A 614 -0.91 -1.47 -18.56
C ALA A 614 -1.97 -1.20 -17.47
N SER A 615 -1.88 -0.06 -16.76
CA SER A 615 -2.84 0.27 -15.71
C SER A 615 -4.22 0.59 -16.30
N THR A 616 -5.25 0.09 -15.63
CA THR A 616 -6.68 0.35 -15.96
C THR A 616 -7.38 1.14 -14.85
N VAL A 617 -6.63 1.51 -13.82
CA VAL A 617 -7.11 2.29 -12.66
C VAL A 617 -7.48 3.69 -13.12
N VAL A 618 -8.56 4.24 -12.57
CA VAL A 618 -8.92 5.65 -12.78
C VAL A 618 -8.06 6.53 -11.88
N ALA A 619 -7.33 7.48 -12.45
CA ALA A 619 -6.67 8.53 -11.68
C ALA A 619 -7.73 9.56 -11.27
N VAL A 620 -7.95 9.72 -9.96
CA VAL A 620 -8.85 10.74 -9.42
C VAL A 620 -8.04 11.66 -8.51
N GLY A 621 -8.03 12.95 -8.80
CA GLY A 621 -7.38 13.95 -7.97
C GLY A 621 -8.03 14.09 -6.58
N GLY A 622 -7.27 14.59 -5.61
CA GLY A 622 -7.71 14.74 -4.22
C GLY A 622 -8.80 15.80 -4.07
N THR A 623 -9.62 15.70 -3.04
CA THR A 623 -10.62 16.73 -2.77
C THR A 623 -9.97 17.93 -2.07
N GLY A 624 -10.28 19.15 -2.51
CA GLY A 624 -9.91 20.37 -1.80
C GLY A 624 -10.59 20.47 -0.43
N GLY A 625 -9.92 21.10 0.52
CA GLY A 625 -10.44 21.33 1.86
C GLY A 625 -11.53 22.40 1.88
N ALA A 626 -12.49 22.30 2.79
CA ALA A 626 -13.48 23.38 2.97
C ALA A 626 -12.84 24.63 3.58
N GLY A 627 -13.30 25.81 3.17
CA GLY A 627 -12.97 27.08 3.81
C GLY A 627 -13.57 27.17 5.21
N GLY A 628 -12.89 27.92 6.08
CA GLY A 628 -13.31 28.14 7.45
C GLY A 628 -14.44 29.18 7.57
N ASP A 629 -15.28 29.01 8.59
CA ASP A 629 -16.34 29.98 8.89
C ASP A 629 -15.77 31.29 9.46
N GLY A 630 -16.47 32.41 9.25
CA GLY A 630 -16.02 33.74 9.67
C GLY A 630 -17.15 34.71 10.02
N ILE A 631 -16.77 35.92 10.45
CA ILE A 631 -17.73 37.04 10.58
C ILE A 631 -18.08 37.60 9.20
N ASP A 632 -17.06 37.78 8.36
CA ASP A 632 -17.14 38.27 6.99
C ASP A 632 -15.96 37.70 6.19
N ASN A 633 -16.27 36.96 5.12
CA ASN A 633 -15.27 36.34 4.25
C ASN A 633 -14.99 37.17 2.97
N SER A 634 -15.46 38.43 2.90
CA SER A 634 -15.31 39.32 1.72
C SER A 634 -13.97 40.07 1.58
N GLY A 635 -12.87 39.54 2.13
CA GLY A 635 -11.57 40.22 2.21
C GLY A 635 -10.54 39.90 1.12
N PHE A 636 -9.57 40.82 0.90
CA PHE A 636 -8.50 40.74 -0.13
C PHE A 636 -7.45 39.63 0.11
N THR A 637 -7.51 38.95 1.25
CA THR A 637 -6.67 37.78 1.58
C THR A 637 -7.57 36.55 1.73
N GLU A 638 -8.17 36.11 0.62
CA GLU A 638 -8.80 34.79 0.40
C GLU A 638 -9.44 34.13 1.65
N ALA A 639 -10.24 34.88 2.40
CA ALA A 639 -10.76 34.41 3.68
C ALA A 639 -11.92 33.42 3.46
N GLY A 640 -11.86 32.24 4.08
CA GLY A 640 -12.92 31.24 4.01
C GLY A 640 -13.12 30.62 2.63
N HIS A 641 -12.14 30.68 1.71
CA HIS A 641 -12.25 30.00 0.42
C HIS A 641 -12.15 28.49 0.56
N GLY A 642 -12.93 27.75 -0.23
CA GLY A 642 -12.66 26.32 -0.43
C GLY A 642 -11.36 26.13 -1.22
N GLY A 643 -10.58 25.11 -0.84
CA GLY A 643 -9.37 24.72 -1.56
C GLY A 643 -9.71 24.07 -2.90
N SER A 644 -8.78 24.10 -3.84
CA SER A 644 -8.96 23.51 -5.17
C SER A 644 -8.92 21.99 -5.10
N GLY A 645 -9.63 21.32 -6.01
CA GLY A 645 -9.44 19.88 -6.25
C GLY A 645 -8.05 19.62 -6.84
N GLY A 646 -7.45 18.48 -6.49
CA GLY A 646 -6.16 18.08 -7.04
C GLY A 646 -6.26 17.62 -8.49
N ASP A 647 -5.15 17.70 -9.22
CA ASP A 647 -5.11 17.32 -10.63
C ASP A 647 -4.98 15.81 -10.83
N ALA A 648 -5.40 15.32 -12.00
CA ALA A 648 -5.21 13.93 -12.42
C ALA A 648 -4.42 13.81 -13.72
N PHE A 649 -3.41 12.94 -13.73
CA PHE A 649 -2.49 12.75 -14.85
C PHE A 649 -2.39 11.28 -15.28
N ILE A 650 -2.59 11.03 -16.57
CA ILE A 650 -2.20 9.79 -17.26
C ILE A 650 -1.14 10.15 -18.31
N ASP A 651 0.12 9.81 -18.03
CA ASP A 651 1.27 10.24 -18.87
C ASP A 651 1.65 9.22 -19.96
N ASN A 652 1.03 8.05 -19.96
CA ASN A 652 1.38 6.97 -20.86
C ASN A 652 0.38 6.84 -22.01
N THR A 653 0.87 6.96 -23.24
CA THR A 653 0.05 6.87 -24.46
C THR A 653 -0.54 5.48 -24.70
N GLY A 654 0.01 4.44 -24.08
CA GLY A 654 -0.53 3.07 -24.13
C GLY A 654 -1.66 2.81 -23.12
N SER A 655 -1.90 3.74 -22.17
CA SER A 655 -2.89 3.53 -21.12
C SER A 655 -4.32 3.67 -21.60
N THR A 656 -5.23 2.93 -20.97
CA THR A 656 -6.69 3.05 -21.17
C THR A 656 -7.40 3.63 -19.94
N ALA A 657 -6.61 3.98 -18.91
CA ALA A 657 -7.09 4.62 -17.69
C ALA A 657 -7.77 5.96 -17.97
N LYS A 658 -8.74 6.30 -17.13
CA LYS A 658 -9.37 7.64 -17.14
C LYS A 658 -8.64 8.57 -16.17
N ALA A 659 -8.62 9.86 -16.50
CA ALA A 659 -8.22 10.93 -15.60
C ALA A 659 -9.45 11.70 -15.17
N ILE A 660 -9.61 11.95 -13.86
CA ILE A 660 -10.71 12.74 -13.30
C ILE A 660 -10.11 13.73 -12.30
N GLY A 661 -10.27 15.02 -12.55
CA GLY A 661 -9.85 16.06 -11.61
C GLY A 661 -10.57 15.94 -10.26
N GLY A 662 -9.90 16.38 -9.20
CA GLY A 662 -10.43 16.34 -7.84
C GLY A 662 -11.57 17.31 -7.62
N THR A 663 -12.36 17.09 -6.57
CA THR A 663 -13.47 17.98 -6.23
C THR A 663 -12.97 19.21 -5.48
N GLY A 664 -13.40 20.42 -5.86
CA GLY A 664 -13.14 21.63 -5.07
C GLY A 664 -13.86 21.61 -3.71
N GLY A 665 -13.24 22.22 -2.70
CA GLY A 665 -13.79 22.35 -1.36
C GLY A 665 -14.90 23.41 -1.29
N ALA A 666 -15.83 23.29 -0.35
CA ALA A 666 -16.86 24.32 -0.15
C ALA A 666 -16.28 25.60 0.47
N GLY A 667 -16.86 26.75 0.13
CA GLY A 667 -16.58 28.01 0.82
C GLY A 667 -17.15 28.03 2.24
N GLY A 668 -16.46 28.70 3.15
CA GLY A 668 -16.84 28.83 4.55
C GLY A 668 -18.01 29.80 4.76
N SER A 669 -18.80 29.58 5.82
CA SER A 669 -19.97 30.42 6.10
C SER A 669 -19.59 31.74 6.78
N ALA A 670 -20.40 32.77 6.60
CA ALA A 670 -20.28 34.05 7.26
C ALA A 670 -21.50 34.36 8.11
N SER A 671 -21.29 34.89 9.33
CA SER A 671 -22.39 35.25 10.23
C SER A 671 -23.00 36.62 9.95
N THR A 672 -22.23 37.58 9.42
CA THR A 672 -22.70 38.95 9.16
C THR A 672 -22.35 39.50 7.77
N GLY A 673 -21.28 39.01 7.13
CA GLY A 673 -20.79 39.46 5.83
C GLY A 673 -21.09 38.51 4.67
N THR A 674 -20.16 38.40 3.72
CA THR A 674 -20.30 37.50 2.56
C THR A 674 -19.78 36.12 2.90
N GLY A 675 -20.47 35.05 2.46
CA GLY A 675 -19.93 33.69 2.49
C GLY A 675 -18.66 33.54 1.62
N GLY A 676 -17.84 32.55 1.93
CA GLY A 676 -16.59 32.30 1.20
C GLY A 676 -16.83 31.73 -0.20
N ILE A 677 -15.84 31.84 -1.08
CA ILE A 677 -15.93 31.31 -2.45
C ILE A 677 -15.68 29.80 -2.44
N GLY A 678 -16.43 29.05 -3.26
CA GLY A 678 -16.17 27.63 -3.49
C GLY A 678 -14.86 27.38 -4.23
N GLY A 679 -14.15 26.31 -3.88
CA GLY A 679 -12.90 25.93 -4.53
C GLY A 679 -13.11 25.45 -5.96
N ALA A 680 -12.10 25.63 -6.82
CA ALA A 680 -12.14 25.13 -8.18
C ALA A 680 -12.08 23.59 -8.21
N GLY A 681 -12.71 22.97 -9.21
CA GLY A 681 -12.45 21.57 -9.53
C GLY A 681 -11.05 21.40 -10.12
N GLY A 682 -10.39 20.28 -9.84
CA GLY A 682 -9.05 20.00 -10.37
C GLY A 682 -9.06 19.70 -11.86
N ASP A 683 -7.91 19.81 -12.52
CA ASP A 683 -7.77 19.55 -13.94
C ASP A 683 -7.45 18.07 -14.21
N ALA A 684 -7.79 17.61 -15.43
CA ALA A 684 -7.50 16.25 -15.87
C ALA A 684 -6.70 16.24 -17.18
N PHE A 685 -5.61 15.48 -17.20
CA PHE A 685 -4.71 15.31 -18.33
C PHE A 685 -4.60 13.84 -18.71
N ASN A 686 -4.91 13.49 -19.96
CA ASN A 686 -4.82 12.11 -20.44
C ASN A 686 -4.10 11.98 -21.78
N SER A 687 -2.93 11.34 -21.76
CA SER A 687 -2.14 11.05 -22.96
C SER A 687 -2.52 9.74 -23.65
N GLY A 688 -3.32 8.90 -22.99
CA GLY A 688 -3.73 7.57 -23.46
C GLY A 688 -5.07 7.55 -24.20
N ALA A 689 -5.66 6.37 -24.28
CA ALA A 689 -6.95 6.15 -24.94
C ALA A 689 -8.17 6.39 -24.03
N GLY A 690 -7.96 6.53 -22.71
CA GLY A 690 -9.04 6.86 -21.78
C GLY A 690 -9.41 8.34 -21.80
N SER A 691 -10.61 8.65 -21.31
CA SER A 691 -11.12 10.04 -21.27
C SER A 691 -10.52 10.86 -20.11
N ALA A 692 -10.53 12.18 -20.27
CA ALA A 692 -10.23 13.18 -19.25
C ALA A 692 -11.52 13.89 -18.82
N PHE A 693 -11.78 13.98 -17.52
CA PHE A 693 -12.92 14.67 -16.93
C PHE A 693 -12.42 15.71 -15.93
N GLY A 694 -12.80 16.97 -16.11
CA GLY A 694 -12.55 18.01 -15.14
C GLY A 694 -13.24 17.72 -13.80
N GLY A 695 -12.65 18.22 -12.72
CA GLY A 695 -13.16 18.05 -11.37
C GLY A 695 -14.41 18.86 -11.09
N THR A 696 -15.23 18.38 -10.15
CA THR A 696 -16.43 19.09 -9.71
C THR A 696 -16.03 20.34 -8.89
N PRO A 697 -16.59 21.52 -9.14
CA PRO A 697 -16.36 22.68 -8.29
C PRO A 697 -16.98 22.55 -6.91
N GLY A 698 -16.43 23.31 -5.95
CA GLY A 698 -17.01 23.51 -4.63
C GLY A 698 -18.14 24.53 -4.64
N ALA A 699 -19.09 24.37 -3.72
CA ALA A 699 -20.17 25.33 -3.52
C ALA A 699 -19.68 26.59 -2.79
N GLY A 700 -20.29 27.74 -3.05
CA GLY A 700 -20.09 28.94 -2.25
C GLY A 700 -20.60 28.78 -0.81
N GLY A 701 -20.05 29.57 0.09
CA GLY A 701 -20.42 29.60 1.50
C GLY A 701 -21.72 30.36 1.75
N ALA A 702 -22.40 30.00 2.84
CA ALA A 702 -23.60 30.71 3.28
C ALA A 702 -23.23 32.02 3.97
N GLY A 703 -24.09 33.03 3.86
CA GLY A 703 -23.96 34.27 4.63
C GLY A 703 -25.11 35.22 4.35
N PRO A 704 -25.21 36.36 5.05
CA PRO A 704 -26.13 37.42 4.66
C PRO A 704 -25.98 37.85 3.20
N ALA A 705 -24.75 37.94 2.69
CA ALA A 705 -24.48 37.86 1.25
C ALA A 705 -23.96 36.46 0.89
N GLY A 706 -24.43 35.93 -0.23
CA GLY A 706 -24.10 34.58 -0.68
C GLY A 706 -22.66 34.50 -1.19
N GLY A 707 -21.96 33.41 -0.88
CA GLY A 707 -20.64 33.13 -1.44
C GLY A 707 -20.72 32.68 -2.90
N ASP A 708 -19.68 33.00 -3.66
CA ASP A 708 -19.57 32.66 -5.08
C ASP A 708 -19.30 31.16 -5.28
N GLY A 709 -19.84 30.59 -6.36
CA GLY A 709 -19.58 29.21 -6.74
C GLY A 709 -18.17 28.99 -7.29
N GLY A 710 -17.60 27.82 -7.05
CA GLY A 710 -16.31 27.43 -7.61
C GLY A 710 -16.32 27.19 -9.12
N GLN A 711 -15.15 27.34 -9.73
CA GLN A 711 -14.90 27.10 -11.16
C GLN A 711 -14.86 25.59 -11.45
N GLY A 712 -15.49 25.14 -12.54
CA GLY A 712 -15.38 23.74 -12.97
C GLY A 712 -13.98 23.39 -13.48
N GLY A 713 -13.51 22.17 -13.22
CA GLY A 713 -12.18 21.75 -13.66
C GLY A 713 -12.10 21.56 -15.17
N ALA A 714 -10.92 21.77 -15.76
CA ALA A 714 -10.66 21.60 -17.18
C ALA A 714 -10.23 20.17 -17.52
N ALA A 715 -10.43 19.78 -18.78
CA ALA A 715 -10.03 18.49 -19.32
C ALA A 715 -9.17 18.62 -20.57
N TYR A 716 -8.04 17.92 -20.57
CA TYR A 716 -7.05 17.91 -21.65
C TYR A 716 -6.80 16.46 -22.10
N ALA A 717 -7.18 16.13 -23.33
CA ALA A 717 -6.86 14.85 -23.95
C ALA A 717 -5.78 15.03 -25.02
N LEU A 718 -4.60 14.46 -24.75
CA LEU A 718 -3.46 14.41 -25.66
C LEU A 718 -3.43 13.08 -26.44
N GLY A 719 -4.22 12.08 -26.02
CA GLY A 719 -4.37 10.80 -26.70
C GLY A 719 -5.66 10.70 -27.53
N THR A 720 -6.40 9.60 -27.40
CA THR A 720 -7.59 9.32 -28.24
C THR A 720 -8.90 9.28 -27.47
N GLY A 721 -8.90 9.57 -26.17
CA GLY A 721 -10.10 9.65 -25.35
C GLY A 721 -10.76 11.03 -25.38
N ASP A 722 -12.01 11.09 -24.89
CA ASP A 722 -12.80 12.33 -24.79
C ASP A 722 -12.24 13.29 -23.73
N ALA A 723 -12.51 14.59 -23.91
CA ALA A 723 -12.26 15.62 -22.90
C ALA A 723 -13.59 16.26 -22.50
N THR A 724 -13.91 16.25 -21.21
CA THR A 724 -15.12 16.87 -20.67
C THR A 724 -14.78 17.79 -19.51
N GLY A 725 -14.92 19.10 -19.70
CA GLY A 725 -14.81 20.09 -18.63
C GLY A 725 -16.06 20.05 -17.74
N HIS A 726 -15.90 20.37 -16.46
CA HIS A 726 -17.03 20.33 -15.53
C HIS A 726 -17.82 21.65 -15.53
N ALA A 727 -19.13 21.61 -15.32
CA ALA A 727 -19.91 22.84 -15.13
C ALA A 727 -19.48 23.55 -13.83
N GLY A 728 -19.54 24.88 -13.83
CA GLY A 728 -19.30 25.73 -12.67
C GLY A 728 -20.39 25.59 -11.60
N ALA A 729 -20.03 25.82 -10.34
CA ALA A 729 -21.00 25.73 -9.25
C ALA A 729 -21.95 26.95 -9.26
N PRO A 730 -23.22 26.77 -8.89
CA PRO A 730 -24.11 27.90 -8.71
C PRO A 730 -23.64 28.76 -7.52
N GLY A 731 -23.87 30.07 -7.62
CA GLY A 731 -23.69 30.99 -6.51
C GLY A 731 -24.72 30.77 -5.41
N THR A 732 -24.35 31.09 -4.18
CA THR A 732 -25.22 30.83 -3.03
C THR A 732 -26.39 31.81 -3.01
N SER A 733 -27.61 31.27 -3.02
CA SER A 733 -28.82 32.09 -2.88
C SER A 733 -29.08 32.46 -1.42
N VAL A 734 -29.56 33.67 -1.18
CA VAL A 734 -29.82 34.22 0.15
C VAL A 734 -31.23 34.78 0.26
N GLY A 735 -31.71 34.96 1.49
CA GLY A 735 -33.03 35.54 1.75
C GLY A 735 -33.12 37.04 1.37
N ALA A 736 -34.28 37.65 1.63
CA ALA A 736 -34.61 39.04 1.25
C ALA A 736 -33.79 40.15 1.94
N SER A 737 -32.60 39.86 2.47
CA SER A 737 -31.75 40.80 3.22
C SER A 737 -30.32 40.96 2.70
N GLY A 738 -29.87 40.22 1.69
CA GLY A 738 -28.54 40.45 1.09
C GLY A 738 -28.38 39.93 -0.34
N VAL A 739 -27.21 40.15 -0.95
CA VAL A 739 -26.93 39.91 -2.38
C VAL A 739 -26.63 38.43 -2.61
N GLY A 740 -27.18 37.85 -3.69
CA GLY A 740 -26.85 36.47 -4.08
C GLY A 740 -25.43 36.34 -4.64
N GLY A 741 -24.79 35.20 -4.39
CA GLY A 741 -23.43 34.94 -4.86
C GLY A 741 -23.35 34.75 -6.38
N ALA A 742 -22.20 35.04 -6.99
CA ALA A 742 -21.97 34.77 -8.42
C ALA A 742 -21.83 33.26 -8.70
N GLY A 743 -22.25 32.82 -9.87
CA GLY A 743 -21.97 31.47 -10.36
C GLY A 743 -20.52 31.33 -10.81
N GLY A 744 -19.92 30.16 -10.58
CA GLY A 744 -18.61 29.81 -11.09
C GLY A 744 -18.66 29.55 -12.60
N GLY A 745 -17.56 29.79 -13.31
CA GLY A 745 -17.42 29.44 -14.72
C GLY A 745 -17.25 27.93 -14.95
N GLY A 746 -17.60 27.51 -16.17
CA GLY A 746 -17.43 26.14 -16.62
C GLY A 746 -15.98 25.84 -17.05
N GLY A 747 -15.57 24.59 -16.86
CA GLY A 747 -14.24 24.13 -17.20
C GLY A 747 -14.05 23.92 -18.70
N ASP A 748 -12.83 24.16 -19.17
CA ASP A 748 -12.44 23.98 -20.57
C ASP A 748 -12.39 22.49 -20.97
N ALA A 749 -12.51 22.23 -22.28
CA ALA A 749 -12.27 20.91 -22.86
C ALA A 749 -11.40 21.01 -24.10
N ARG A 750 -10.25 20.31 -24.10
CA ARG A 750 -9.25 20.41 -25.17
C ARG A 750 -8.80 19.05 -25.68
N ILE A 751 -8.92 18.85 -26.99
CA ILE A 751 -8.31 17.73 -27.72
C ILE A 751 -7.08 18.22 -28.48
N LEU A 752 -5.91 17.69 -28.13
CA LEU A 752 -4.60 18.12 -28.64
C LEU A 752 -3.94 17.08 -29.57
N ASN A 753 -4.74 16.16 -30.11
CA ASN A 753 -4.30 15.11 -31.01
C ASN A 753 -5.06 15.17 -32.34
N SER A 754 -4.34 15.45 -33.41
CA SER A 754 -4.91 15.63 -34.74
C SER A 754 -5.53 14.38 -35.36
N ALA A 755 -5.12 13.19 -34.89
CA ALA A 755 -5.68 11.91 -35.33
C ALA A 755 -6.88 11.45 -34.48
N SER A 756 -7.21 12.16 -33.40
CA SER A 756 -8.28 11.75 -32.48
C SER A 756 -9.66 11.91 -33.11
N THR A 757 -10.56 10.96 -32.81
CA THR A 757 -12.00 11.03 -33.14
C THR A 757 -12.85 11.38 -31.92
N ALA A 758 -12.19 11.73 -30.82
CA ALA A 758 -12.82 12.01 -29.54
C ALA A 758 -13.56 13.35 -29.49
N THR A 759 -14.48 13.45 -28.55
CA THR A 759 -15.32 14.62 -28.34
C THR A 759 -14.72 15.55 -27.29
N ALA A 760 -14.77 16.86 -27.54
CA ALA A 760 -14.48 17.90 -26.56
C ALA A 760 -15.79 18.56 -26.11
N THR A 761 -16.14 18.46 -24.83
CA THR A 761 -17.35 19.07 -24.25
C THR A 761 -16.96 19.97 -23.08
N ALA A 762 -17.03 21.28 -23.25
CA ALA A 762 -16.74 22.21 -22.17
C ALA A 762 -17.93 22.31 -21.19
N GLY A 763 -17.66 22.73 -19.96
CA GLY A 763 -18.67 22.88 -18.92
C GLY A 763 -19.50 24.15 -19.09
N ASP A 764 -20.77 24.10 -18.69
CA ASP A 764 -21.60 25.30 -18.59
C ASP A 764 -21.20 26.17 -17.40
N GLY A 765 -21.46 27.48 -17.48
CA GLY A 765 -21.37 28.39 -16.36
C GLY A 765 -22.45 28.12 -15.30
N GLY A 766 -22.08 28.25 -14.04
CA GLY A 766 -23.00 28.16 -12.91
C GLY A 766 -23.95 29.35 -12.86
N ASN A 767 -25.17 29.12 -12.37
CA ASN A 767 -26.15 30.20 -12.21
C ASN A 767 -25.77 31.10 -11.04
N GLY A 768 -26.07 32.40 -11.15
CA GLY A 768 -26.01 33.32 -10.03
C GLY A 768 -27.11 33.03 -9.00
N GLY A 769 -26.81 33.29 -7.73
CA GLY A 769 -27.73 33.09 -6.62
C GLY A 769 -28.80 34.18 -6.53
N ASP A 770 -29.96 33.83 -5.99
CA ASP A 770 -31.03 34.78 -5.71
C ASP A 770 -30.73 35.62 -4.46
N GLY A 771 -31.27 36.84 -4.38
CA GLY A 771 -31.09 37.72 -3.22
C GLY A 771 -31.93 38.99 -3.24
N THR A 772 -31.51 40.01 -2.50
CA THR A 772 -32.02 41.40 -2.64
C THR A 772 -31.65 41.91 -4.02
N SER A 773 -30.37 41.79 -4.38
CA SER A 773 -29.90 41.78 -5.76
C SER A 773 -29.44 40.37 -6.13
N GLY A 774 -29.68 39.96 -7.36
CA GLY A 774 -29.23 38.65 -7.85
C GLY A 774 -27.73 38.64 -8.19
N GLY A 775 -27.09 37.50 -8.00
CA GLY A 775 -25.70 37.28 -8.40
C GLY A 775 -25.56 37.07 -9.91
N SER A 776 -24.39 37.37 -10.48
CA SER A 776 -24.12 37.12 -11.91
C SER A 776 -23.99 35.63 -12.22
N GLY A 777 -24.41 35.21 -13.41
CA GLY A 777 -24.10 33.89 -13.95
C GLY A 777 -22.62 33.77 -14.33
N GLY A 778 -22.08 32.57 -14.24
CA GLY A 778 -20.70 32.25 -14.63
C GLY A 778 -20.54 32.09 -16.13
N TYR A 779 -19.32 32.24 -16.63
CA TYR A 779 -19.00 32.06 -18.04
C TYR A 779 -19.02 30.58 -18.45
N GLY A 780 -19.41 30.27 -19.69
CA GLY A 780 -19.27 28.93 -20.27
C GLY A 780 -17.82 28.60 -20.61
N GLY A 781 -17.43 27.33 -20.47
CA GLY A 781 -16.07 26.87 -20.76
C GLY A 781 -15.73 26.85 -22.25
N TRP A 782 -14.43 26.97 -22.55
CA TRP A 782 -13.93 26.93 -23.93
C TRP A 782 -13.72 25.49 -24.41
N ALA A 783 -14.26 25.16 -25.58
CA ALA A 783 -13.98 23.93 -26.29
C ALA A 783 -12.96 24.12 -27.45
N TYR A 784 -11.92 23.31 -27.46
CA TYR A 784 -10.87 23.32 -28.50
C TYR A 784 -10.61 21.91 -29.02
N THR A 785 -10.45 21.75 -30.34
CA THR A 785 -10.03 20.46 -30.91
C THR A 785 -9.10 20.59 -32.12
N GLN A 786 -8.02 19.82 -32.08
CA GLN A 786 -7.24 19.45 -33.27
C GLN A 786 -7.73 18.17 -33.92
N GLY A 787 -8.63 17.41 -33.28
CA GLY A 787 -9.13 16.13 -33.78
C GLY A 787 -10.22 16.26 -34.84
N THR A 788 -11.00 15.18 -35.00
CA THR A 788 -12.10 15.08 -35.97
C THR A 788 -13.47 14.79 -35.33
N GLY A 789 -13.51 14.55 -34.02
CA GLY A 789 -14.73 14.30 -33.25
C GLY A 789 -15.52 15.57 -32.88
N ASN A 790 -16.69 15.43 -32.28
CA ASN A 790 -17.57 16.57 -32.02
C ASN A 790 -16.95 17.58 -31.01
N VAL A 791 -17.34 18.86 -31.11
CA VAL A 791 -16.91 19.92 -30.19
C VAL A 791 -18.14 20.68 -29.69
N THR A 792 -18.22 20.91 -28.38
CA THR A 792 -19.37 21.60 -27.76
C THR A 792 -18.86 22.57 -26.72
N ALA A 793 -19.06 23.87 -26.95
CA ALA A 793 -18.75 24.93 -26.00
C ALA A 793 -19.79 24.98 -24.88
N GLY A 794 -19.37 25.48 -23.71
CA GLY A 794 -20.27 25.65 -22.57
C GLY A 794 -21.18 26.86 -22.76
N ASN A 795 -22.40 26.80 -22.23
CA ASN A 795 -23.29 27.95 -22.18
C ASN A 795 -22.97 28.83 -20.96
N GLY A 796 -23.26 30.11 -21.04
CA GLY A 796 -23.21 31.01 -19.89
C GLY A 796 -24.34 30.72 -18.89
N GLY A 797 -24.03 30.86 -17.61
CA GLY A 797 -24.99 30.67 -16.52
C GLY A 797 -26.02 31.78 -16.46
N TYR A 798 -27.20 31.48 -15.92
CA TYR A 798 -28.24 32.48 -15.73
C TYR A 798 -27.91 33.43 -14.58
N GLY A 799 -28.28 34.70 -14.72
CA GLY A 799 -28.24 35.65 -13.61
C GLY A 799 -29.32 35.37 -12.57
N GLY A 800 -29.00 35.57 -11.29
CA GLY A 800 -29.91 35.35 -10.16
C GLY A 800 -31.01 36.43 -10.08
N THR A 801 -32.10 36.10 -9.40
CA THR A 801 -33.23 37.02 -9.22
C THR A 801 -33.01 37.99 -8.06
N GLY A 802 -33.37 39.26 -8.27
CA GLY A 802 -33.39 40.31 -7.26
C GLY A 802 -34.80 40.54 -6.72
N SER A 803 -35.02 40.28 -5.43
CA SER A 803 -36.32 40.45 -4.77
C SER A 803 -36.68 41.91 -4.49
N THR A 804 -35.68 42.76 -4.23
CA THR A 804 -35.88 44.19 -3.94
C THR A 804 -34.96 45.14 -4.71
N GLY A 805 -33.87 44.62 -5.26
CA GLY A 805 -32.84 45.30 -6.04
C GLY A 805 -32.79 44.77 -7.47
N GLY A 806 -31.62 44.90 -8.11
CA GLY A 806 -31.43 44.48 -9.49
C GLY A 806 -31.24 42.97 -9.65
N GLY A 807 -31.71 42.38 -10.74
CA GLY A 807 -31.32 41.02 -11.13
C GLY A 807 -29.84 40.94 -11.52
N GLY A 808 -29.24 39.75 -11.44
CA GLY A 808 -27.85 39.53 -11.84
C GLY A 808 -27.67 39.40 -13.35
N SER A 809 -26.51 39.76 -13.89
CA SER A 809 -26.21 39.57 -15.32
C SER A 809 -26.09 38.08 -15.68
N GLY A 810 -26.48 37.71 -16.89
CA GLY A 810 -26.15 36.40 -17.44
C GLY A 810 -24.66 36.28 -17.78
N GLY A 811 -24.13 35.07 -17.70
CA GLY A 811 -22.73 34.79 -18.07
C GLY A 811 -22.53 34.70 -19.59
N GLU A 812 -21.32 34.96 -20.05
CA GLU A 812 -20.99 34.81 -21.48
C GLU A 812 -20.95 33.33 -21.88
N GLY A 813 -21.33 33.05 -23.12
CA GLY A 813 -21.17 31.74 -23.73
C GLY A 813 -19.71 31.41 -24.04
N GLY A 814 -19.35 30.14 -23.91
CA GLY A 814 -18.00 29.65 -24.16
C GLY A 814 -17.61 29.70 -25.62
N ASN A 815 -16.32 29.91 -25.87
CA ASN A 815 -15.78 29.90 -27.22
C ASN A 815 -15.64 28.46 -27.76
N VAL A 816 -15.61 28.35 -29.08
CA VAL A 816 -15.25 27.11 -29.79
C VAL A 816 -14.20 27.38 -30.84
N GLU A 817 -13.14 26.57 -30.85
CA GLU A 817 -12.07 26.65 -31.85
C GLU A 817 -11.71 25.28 -32.43
N ILE A 818 -11.52 25.24 -33.75
CA ILE A 818 -11.00 24.06 -34.46
C ILE A 818 -9.76 24.40 -35.30
N ASP A 819 -8.77 23.51 -35.23
CA ASP A 819 -7.50 23.57 -35.95
C ASP A 819 -7.23 22.23 -36.67
N ASN A 820 -8.13 21.87 -37.61
CA ASN A 820 -7.99 20.69 -38.45
C ASN A 820 -8.81 20.78 -39.76
N ASP A 821 -8.14 20.57 -40.90
CA ASP A 821 -8.77 20.53 -42.23
C ASP A 821 -9.74 19.36 -42.41
N ALA A 822 -9.51 18.24 -41.71
CA ALA A 822 -10.31 17.03 -41.80
C ALA A 822 -11.56 17.05 -40.90
N TYR A 823 -11.78 18.13 -40.15
CA TYR A 823 -12.96 18.29 -39.32
C TYR A 823 -14.24 18.33 -40.16
N GLY A 824 -15.27 17.56 -39.77
CA GLY A 824 -16.47 17.33 -40.58
C GLY A 824 -17.78 17.85 -40.01
N HIS A 825 -17.77 18.52 -38.86
CA HIS A 825 -18.97 19.00 -38.17
C HIS A 825 -19.05 20.53 -38.19
N ASP A 826 -20.26 21.08 -38.24
CA ASP A 826 -20.45 22.51 -38.00
C ASP A 826 -20.17 22.82 -36.52
N ILE A 827 -19.63 24.00 -36.25
CA ILE A 827 -19.32 24.44 -34.89
C ILE A 827 -20.23 25.59 -34.48
N THR A 828 -20.62 25.62 -33.21
CA THR A 828 -21.44 26.68 -32.64
C THR A 828 -20.86 27.14 -31.32
N GLY A 829 -20.68 28.46 -31.17
CA GLY A 829 -20.29 29.07 -29.90
C GLY A 829 -21.36 28.83 -28.83
N GLY A 830 -20.97 28.83 -27.56
CA GLY A 830 -21.91 28.67 -26.45
C GLY A 830 -22.92 29.80 -26.39
N ASN A 831 -24.13 29.55 -25.91
CA ASN A 831 -25.11 30.63 -25.75
C ASN A 831 -24.81 31.43 -24.49
N GLY A 832 -25.05 32.74 -24.55
CA GLY A 832 -25.04 33.61 -23.36
C GLY A 832 -26.21 33.29 -22.43
N GLY A 833 -25.98 33.40 -21.13
CA GLY A 833 -26.99 33.21 -20.11
C GLY A 833 -28.00 34.34 -20.10
N ALA A 834 -29.26 34.05 -19.77
CA ALA A 834 -30.24 35.12 -19.56
C ALA A 834 -29.94 35.88 -18.26
N GLY A 835 -30.22 37.18 -18.26
CA GLY A 835 -30.14 38.00 -17.07
C GLY A 835 -31.32 37.77 -16.12
N GLY A 836 -31.08 37.98 -14.83
CA GLY A 836 -32.06 37.77 -13.77
C GLY A 836 -33.09 38.89 -13.68
N THR A 837 -34.27 38.57 -13.14
CA THR A 837 -35.37 39.53 -12.95
C THR A 837 -35.17 40.39 -11.69
N GLY A 838 -35.62 41.67 -11.69
CA GLY A 838 -35.47 42.57 -10.53
C GLY A 838 -36.52 43.68 -10.40
N LEU A 839 -36.47 44.50 -9.33
CA LEU A 839 -37.39 45.63 -9.16
C LEU A 839 -36.97 46.87 -9.96
N ASN A 840 -35.66 47.16 -10.02
CA ASN A 840 -35.11 48.34 -10.70
C ASN A 840 -33.68 48.10 -11.22
N GLN A 841 -33.50 48.17 -12.55
CA GLN A 841 -32.21 47.96 -13.23
C GLN A 841 -31.53 49.27 -13.71
N LEU A 842 -31.93 50.44 -13.18
CA LEU A 842 -31.33 51.73 -13.56
C LEU A 842 -29.83 51.84 -13.25
N ASP A 843 -29.07 52.35 -14.22
CA ASP A 843 -27.64 52.69 -14.19
C ASP A 843 -26.68 51.52 -13.82
N GLY A 844 -26.23 50.77 -14.83
CA GLY A 844 -24.90 50.10 -14.75
C GLY A 844 -24.79 48.59 -14.96
N GLY A 845 -25.59 47.96 -15.84
CA GLY A 845 -25.29 46.59 -16.31
C GLY A 845 -25.89 45.43 -15.51
N PHE A 846 -26.85 45.70 -14.63
CA PHE A 846 -27.55 44.67 -13.86
C PHE A 846 -28.62 43.96 -14.70
N GLY A 847 -28.71 42.64 -14.60
CA GLY A 847 -29.73 41.84 -15.28
C GLY A 847 -29.56 41.74 -16.79
N ASN A 848 -28.44 42.20 -17.35
CA ASN A 848 -28.20 42.08 -18.78
C ASN A 848 -28.07 40.62 -19.18
N GLY A 849 -28.53 40.28 -20.39
CA GLY A 849 -28.21 39.01 -21.00
C GLY A 849 -26.70 38.92 -21.28
N GLY A 850 -26.14 37.72 -21.13
CA GLY A 850 -24.74 37.46 -21.46
C GLY A 850 -24.52 37.38 -22.97
N ASP A 851 -23.31 37.70 -23.41
CA ASP A 851 -22.95 37.62 -24.82
C ASP A 851 -22.79 36.16 -25.27
N GLY A 852 -23.10 35.87 -26.54
CA GLY A 852 -22.85 34.58 -27.16
C GLY A 852 -21.37 34.33 -27.43
N GLY A 853 -20.94 33.08 -27.33
CA GLY A 853 -19.56 32.67 -27.54
C GLY A 853 -19.11 32.75 -29.00
N THR A 854 -17.81 32.95 -29.19
CA THR A 854 -17.19 33.05 -30.53
C THR A 854 -16.93 31.66 -31.11
N ALA A 855 -17.18 31.50 -32.41
CA ALA A 855 -16.82 30.31 -33.17
C ALA A 855 -15.70 30.60 -34.17
N THR A 856 -14.58 29.88 -34.04
CA THR A 856 -13.38 30.10 -34.85
C THR A 856 -12.93 28.83 -35.58
N ILE A 857 -12.79 28.93 -36.90
CA ILE A 857 -12.13 27.93 -37.74
C ILE A 857 -10.85 28.53 -38.28
N THR A 858 -9.69 28.04 -37.83
CA THR A 858 -8.37 28.54 -38.27
C THR A 858 -7.87 27.81 -39.52
N SER A 859 -8.42 26.63 -39.82
CA SER A 859 -7.96 25.75 -40.89
C SER A 859 -8.51 26.13 -42.27
N ALA A 860 -7.64 26.56 -43.18
CA ALA A 860 -8.03 27.09 -44.50
C ALA A 860 -8.64 26.06 -45.47
N GLY A 861 -8.41 24.76 -45.24
CA GLY A 861 -8.96 23.67 -46.06
C GLY A 861 -10.35 23.19 -45.62
N SER A 862 -10.82 23.61 -44.44
CA SER A 862 -12.09 23.13 -43.87
C SER A 862 -13.31 23.59 -44.70
N THR A 863 -14.38 22.79 -44.70
CA THR A 863 -15.64 23.08 -45.42
C THR A 863 -16.84 23.28 -44.49
N VAL A 864 -16.60 23.23 -43.18
CA VAL A 864 -17.65 23.31 -42.16
C VAL A 864 -18.01 24.75 -41.82
N ASN A 865 -19.22 24.94 -41.28
CA ASN A 865 -19.73 26.25 -40.92
C ASN A 865 -19.29 26.66 -39.51
N ALA A 866 -18.94 27.93 -39.34
CA ALA A 866 -18.77 28.57 -38.03
C ALA A 866 -20.04 29.36 -37.71
N ILE A 867 -20.64 29.10 -36.54
CA ILE A 867 -21.86 29.75 -36.08
C ILE A 867 -21.60 30.39 -34.72
N GLY A 868 -21.75 31.70 -34.60
CA GLY A 868 -21.65 32.39 -33.31
C GLY A 868 -22.77 31.96 -32.36
N GLY A 869 -22.50 31.89 -31.06
CA GLY A 869 -23.50 31.56 -30.05
C GLY A 869 -24.59 32.63 -29.94
N ALA A 870 -25.79 32.27 -29.48
CA ALA A 870 -26.84 33.25 -29.26
C ALA A 870 -26.57 34.09 -28.01
N GLY A 871 -26.90 35.38 -28.04
CA GLY A 871 -26.93 36.24 -26.86
C GLY A 871 -28.10 35.88 -25.93
N GLY A 872 -27.90 36.06 -24.62
CA GLY A 872 -28.93 35.82 -23.61
C GLY A 872 -29.98 36.92 -23.55
N ALA A 873 -31.19 36.59 -23.13
CA ALA A 873 -32.24 37.59 -22.93
C ALA A 873 -31.93 38.51 -21.73
N GLY A 874 -32.36 39.77 -21.82
CA GLY A 874 -32.33 40.71 -20.71
C GLY A 874 -33.36 40.37 -19.64
N GLY A 875 -33.03 40.69 -18.39
CA GLY A 875 -33.89 40.46 -17.24
C GLY A 875 -35.09 41.41 -17.19
N ASN A 876 -36.26 40.84 -16.91
CA ASN A 876 -37.49 41.60 -16.71
C ASN A 876 -37.43 42.43 -15.42
N ALA A 877 -38.09 43.58 -15.40
CA ALA A 877 -38.13 44.42 -14.21
C ALA A 877 -39.41 45.22 -14.01
N THR A 878 -39.69 45.62 -12.77
CA THR A 878 -40.91 46.43 -12.50
C THR A 878 -40.79 47.90 -12.92
N THR A 879 -39.57 48.41 -13.14
CA THR A 879 -39.32 49.81 -13.53
C THR A 879 -38.53 49.90 -14.83
N PHE A 880 -37.21 49.71 -14.83
CA PHE A 880 -36.39 49.68 -16.04
C PHE A 880 -35.88 48.27 -16.25
N ALA A 881 -36.18 47.66 -17.38
CA ALA A 881 -35.72 46.32 -17.72
C ALA A 881 -34.33 46.35 -18.38
N ALA A 882 -33.65 45.21 -18.33
CA ALA A 882 -32.26 45.10 -18.74
C ALA A 882 -32.09 44.77 -20.22
N SER A 883 -30.90 45.03 -20.76
CA SER A 883 -30.62 44.79 -22.18
C SER A 883 -30.39 43.32 -22.48
N GLY A 884 -30.74 42.91 -23.70
CA GLY A 884 -30.31 41.63 -24.25
C GLY A 884 -28.80 41.58 -24.49
N GLY A 885 -28.23 40.38 -24.44
CA GLY A 885 -26.83 40.13 -24.75
C GLY A 885 -26.55 40.11 -26.25
N SER A 886 -25.32 40.39 -26.63
CA SER A 886 -24.89 40.39 -28.03
C SER A 886 -24.78 38.96 -28.58
N GLY A 887 -25.04 38.78 -29.87
CA GLY A 887 -24.74 37.53 -30.56
C GLY A 887 -23.23 37.31 -30.71
N GLY A 888 -22.80 36.06 -30.64
CA GLY A 888 -21.41 35.66 -30.76
C GLY A 888 -20.81 35.87 -32.15
N MET A 889 -19.50 36.10 -32.20
CA MET A 889 -18.78 36.27 -33.45
C MET A 889 -18.57 34.93 -34.17
N ALA A 890 -18.56 34.93 -35.51
CA ALA A 890 -18.15 33.78 -36.32
C ALA A 890 -16.97 34.14 -37.21
N ILE A 891 -15.89 33.37 -37.12
CA ILE A 891 -14.67 33.54 -37.90
C ILE A 891 -14.38 32.23 -38.64
N ASN A 892 -14.38 32.27 -39.98
CA ASN A 892 -14.08 31.11 -40.81
C ASN A 892 -12.93 31.41 -41.78
N HIS A 893 -11.77 30.78 -41.54
CA HIS A 893 -10.64 30.82 -42.46
C HIS A 893 -10.73 29.80 -43.61
N GLY A 894 -11.65 28.84 -43.52
CA GLY A 894 -11.91 27.83 -44.53
C GLY A 894 -12.97 28.23 -45.57
N ASN A 895 -13.50 27.24 -46.27
CA ASN A 895 -14.46 27.39 -47.37
C ASN A 895 -15.94 27.28 -46.95
N GLY A 896 -16.22 26.94 -45.69
CA GLY A 896 -17.59 26.92 -45.16
C GLY A 896 -18.09 28.33 -44.82
N ASN A 897 -19.36 28.42 -44.40
CA ASN A 897 -19.97 29.70 -44.08
C ASN A 897 -19.55 30.21 -42.69
N ALA A 898 -19.64 31.52 -42.48
CA ALA A 898 -19.55 32.16 -41.17
C ALA A 898 -20.90 32.84 -40.88
N THR A 899 -21.58 32.45 -39.81
CA THR A 899 -22.88 33.03 -39.42
C THR A 899 -22.76 33.61 -38.02
N GLY A 900 -22.89 34.93 -37.89
CA GLY A 900 -22.92 35.59 -36.60
C GLY A 900 -24.12 35.14 -35.77
N GLY A 901 -23.95 35.07 -34.45
CA GLY A 901 -24.99 34.64 -33.53
C GLY A 901 -26.16 35.62 -33.48
N PHE A 902 -27.34 35.11 -33.16
CA PHE A 902 -28.50 35.94 -32.87
C PHE A 902 -28.31 36.67 -31.55
N ALA A 903 -28.70 37.93 -31.47
CA ALA A 903 -28.69 38.64 -30.20
C ALA A 903 -29.89 38.27 -29.33
N GLY A 904 -29.76 38.50 -28.03
CA GLY A 904 -30.85 38.33 -27.08
C GLY A 904 -31.82 39.50 -27.09
N ASP A 905 -33.07 39.20 -26.74
CA ASP A 905 -34.13 40.21 -26.59
C ASP A 905 -33.93 41.02 -25.29
N GLY A 906 -34.37 42.28 -25.31
CA GLY A 906 -34.45 43.13 -24.12
C GLY A 906 -35.56 42.67 -23.17
N GLY A 907 -35.37 42.89 -21.87
CA GLY A 907 -36.36 42.52 -20.86
C GLY A 907 -37.61 43.40 -20.88
N ASP A 908 -38.74 42.85 -20.42
CA ASP A 908 -40.00 43.58 -20.26
C ASP A 908 -40.04 44.35 -18.92
N GLY A 909 -40.59 45.57 -18.92
CA GLY A 909 -40.75 46.35 -17.69
C GLY A 909 -41.65 47.56 -17.78
N ALA A 910 -41.58 48.52 -16.84
CA ALA A 910 -42.31 49.78 -17.02
C ALA A 910 -41.70 50.58 -18.18
N HIS A 911 -40.38 50.59 -18.29
CA HIS A 911 -39.57 50.89 -19.46
C HIS A 911 -38.93 49.60 -19.96
N GLY A 912 -39.07 49.31 -21.25
CA GLY A 912 -38.48 48.13 -21.86
C GLY A 912 -36.96 48.23 -22.00
N GLY A 913 -36.26 47.11 -21.88
CA GLY A 913 -34.82 47.03 -22.11
C GLY A 913 -34.46 47.00 -23.59
N SER A 914 -33.26 47.44 -23.96
CA SER A 914 -32.83 47.38 -25.37
C SER A 914 -32.50 45.96 -25.80
N GLY A 915 -32.76 45.61 -27.06
CA GLY A 915 -32.27 44.38 -27.67
C GLY A 915 -30.75 44.38 -27.81
N GLY A 916 -30.13 43.20 -27.80
CA GLY A 916 -28.69 43.05 -28.02
C GLY A 916 -28.30 43.20 -29.49
N SER A 917 -27.02 43.45 -29.76
CA SER A 917 -26.51 43.52 -31.14
C SER A 917 -26.23 42.14 -31.73
N GLY A 918 -26.55 41.94 -33.01
CA GLY A 918 -26.25 40.71 -33.74
C GLY A 918 -24.75 40.46 -33.89
N GLY A 919 -24.35 39.18 -33.88
CA GLY A 919 -22.95 38.79 -33.98
C GLY A 919 -22.32 39.12 -35.33
N SER A 920 -21.06 39.53 -35.33
CA SER A 920 -20.32 39.79 -36.57
C SER A 920 -19.82 38.50 -37.22
N ALA A 921 -19.76 38.46 -38.56
CA ALA A 921 -19.27 37.33 -39.32
C ALA A 921 -18.08 37.72 -40.22
N PHE A 922 -17.01 36.93 -40.15
CA PHE A 922 -15.77 37.12 -40.91
C PHE A 922 -15.46 35.85 -41.71
N GLY A 923 -15.62 35.92 -43.04
CA GLY A 923 -15.32 34.84 -43.97
C GLY A 923 -14.06 35.13 -44.78
N TYR A 924 -12.94 34.45 -44.47
CA TYR A 924 -11.67 34.65 -45.18
C TYR A 924 -11.51 33.71 -46.40
N GLY A 925 -12.28 32.62 -46.48
CA GLY A 925 -12.32 31.75 -47.66
C GLY A 925 -13.49 32.04 -48.60
N ASN A 926 -14.01 30.99 -49.26
CA ASN A 926 -15.03 31.13 -50.32
C ASN A 926 -16.49 31.11 -49.84
N GLY A 927 -16.73 30.78 -48.57
CA GLY A 927 -18.08 30.68 -48.00
C GLY A 927 -18.77 32.04 -47.81
N LEU A 928 -20.06 31.99 -47.47
CA LEU A 928 -20.87 33.17 -47.17
C LEU A 928 -20.65 33.65 -45.73
N ALA A 929 -20.37 34.93 -45.54
CA ALA A 929 -20.44 35.60 -44.24
C ALA A 929 -21.83 36.20 -44.04
N THR A 930 -22.55 35.80 -43.00
CA THR A 930 -23.89 36.34 -42.66
C THR A 930 -23.85 36.93 -41.26
N GLY A 931 -24.12 38.23 -41.13
CA GLY A 931 -24.24 38.89 -39.84
C GLY A 931 -25.45 38.36 -39.05
N GLY A 932 -25.34 38.32 -37.73
CA GLY A 932 -26.43 37.90 -36.85
C GLY A 932 -27.58 38.91 -36.81
N VAL A 933 -28.79 38.44 -36.48
CA VAL A 933 -29.95 39.34 -36.31
C VAL A 933 -29.90 40.01 -34.95
N GLY A 934 -30.19 41.31 -34.90
CA GLY A 934 -30.31 42.10 -33.68
C GLY A 934 -31.55 41.71 -32.86
N GLY A 935 -31.44 41.84 -31.54
CA GLY A 935 -32.48 41.43 -30.60
C GLY A 935 -33.66 42.40 -30.60
N THR A 936 -34.85 41.90 -30.26
CA THR A 936 -36.00 42.78 -30.11
C THR A 936 -35.91 43.59 -28.81
N GLY A 937 -36.38 44.84 -28.85
CA GLY A 937 -36.51 45.66 -27.66
C GLY A 937 -37.66 45.16 -26.79
N GLY A 938 -37.48 45.23 -25.47
CA GLY A 938 -38.48 44.80 -24.49
C GLY A 938 -39.71 45.70 -24.45
N ASN A 939 -40.84 45.15 -24.03
CA ASN A 939 -42.10 45.88 -23.95
C ASN A 939 -42.19 46.73 -22.68
N SER A 940 -42.90 47.85 -22.80
CA SER A 940 -43.26 48.70 -21.68
C SER A 940 -44.67 48.39 -21.16
N SER A 941 -44.84 48.51 -19.84
CA SER A 941 -46.11 48.35 -19.13
C SER A 941 -46.57 49.62 -18.41
N GLY A 942 -45.75 50.69 -18.45
CA GLY A 942 -46.03 51.99 -17.83
C GLY A 942 -46.76 52.97 -18.76
N VAL A 943 -47.64 53.81 -18.20
CA VAL A 943 -48.33 54.86 -18.97
C VAL A 943 -47.34 55.99 -19.31
N GLY A 944 -47.12 56.25 -20.60
CA GLY A 944 -46.17 57.25 -21.09
C GLY A 944 -44.70 56.82 -20.95
N ALA A 945 -44.46 55.51 -20.84
CA ALA A 945 -43.14 54.93 -20.76
C ALA A 945 -42.73 54.32 -22.11
N ASN A 946 -41.45 54.47 -22.44
CA ASN A 946 -40.92 54.03 -23.72
C ASN A 946 -40.73 52.50 -23.75
N GLY A 947 -41.08 51.89 -24.88
CA GLY A 947 -40.56 50.56 -25.24
C GLY A 947 -39.04 50.60 -25.44
N GLY A 948 -38.37 49.46 -25.30
CA GLY A 948 -36.93 49.36 -25.50
C GLY A 948 -36.55 49.44 -26.98
N ASP A 949 -35.38 49.99 -27.30
CA ASP A 949 -34.88 50.01 -28.68
C ASP A 949 -34.47 48.60 -29.13
N GLY A 950 -34.68 48.28 -30.40
CA GLY A 950 -34.16 47.06 -31.02
C GLY A 950 -32.65 47.15 -31.19
N GLY A 951 -31.96 46.02 -31.09
CA GLY A 951 -30.52 45.97 -31.25
C GLY A 951 -30.08 45.98 -32.72
N ASP A 952 -28.87 46.46 -32.98
CA ASP A 952 -28.33 46.51 -34.34
C ASP A 952 -28.04 45.11 -34.91
N GLY A 953 -28.16 44.94 -36.22
CA GLY A 953 -27.74 43.75 -36.94
C GLY A 953 -26.21 43.61 -37.01
N GLY A 954 -25.73 42.38 -37.08
CA GLY A 954 -24.29 42.08 -37.13
C GLY A 954 -23.64 42.47 -38.44
N ASN A 955 -22.38 42.91 -38.38
CA ASN A 955 -21.59 43.19 -39.58
C ASN A 955 -21.16 41.90 -40.29
N ALA A 956 -20.99 41.96 -41.61
CA ALA A 956 -20.52 40.84 -42.41
C ALA A 956 -19.38 41.25 -43.33
N TYR A 957 -18.24 40.57 -43.19
CA TYR A 957 -17.04 40.83 -43.99
C TYR A 957 -16.57 39.56 -44.70
N ALA A 958 -16.33 39.66 -46.01
CA ALA A 958 -15.89 38.55 -46.85
C ALA A 958 -14.70 38.93 -47.74
N HIS A 959 -13.81 37.96 -47.98
CA HIS A 959 -12.58 38.16 -48.76
C HIS A 959 -12.79 38.10 -50.29
N VAL A 960 -13.83 37.41 -50.78
CA VAL A 960 -14.07 37.19 -52.23
C VAL A 960 -15.05 38.22 -52.81
N TYR A 961 -14.74 38.77 -53.99
CA TYR A 961 -15.57 39.74 -54.72
C TYR A 961 -16.32 39.11 -55.92
N PRO A 962 -17.62 39.44 -56.19
CA PRO A 962 -18.51 40.31 -55.40
C PRO A 962 -18.80 39.72 -54.02
N ALA A 963 -19.02 40.59 -53.02
CA ALA A 963 -19.00 40.22 -51.61
C ALA A 963 -19.99 39.07 -51.30
N ASN A 964 -19.45 37.88 -50.98
CA ASN A 964 -20.20 36.81 -50.32
C ASN A 964 -20.44 37.20 -48.85
N ALA A 965 -21.08 38.35 -48.64
CA ALA A 965 -21.40 38.92 -47.33
C ALA A 965 -22.85 39.39 -47.32
N THR A 966 -23.61 39.02 -46.30
CA THR A 966 -24.98 39.48 -46.03
C THR A 966 -25.01 40.07 -44.64
N GLU A 967 -25.35 41.35 -44.52
CA GLU A 967 -25.50 42.01 -43.21
C GLU A 967 -26.63 41.38 -42.39
N GLY A 968 -26.47 41.47 -41.07
CA GLY A 968 -27.53 41.12 -40.14
C GLY A 968 -28.64 42.15 -40.17
N ILE A 969 -29.87 41.69 -39.94
CA ILE A 969 -31.05 42.56 -39.85
C ILE A 969 -31.13 43.16 -38.44
N GLY A 970 -31.46 44.44 -38.34
CA GLY A 970 -31.74 45.09 -37.06
C GLY A 970 -32.99 44.54 -36.37
N GLY A 971 -32.97 44.54 -35.04
CA GLY A 971 -34.09 44.09 -34.22
C GLY A 971 -35.25 45.08 -34.21
N ALA A 972 -36.46 44.57 -33.98
CA ALA A 972 -37.64 45.43 -33.81
C ALA A 972 -37.59 46.16 -32.47
N GLY A 973 -38.09 47.40 -32.42
CA GLY A 973 -38.33 48.10 -31.15
C GLY A 973 -39.49 47.49 -30.37
N GLY A 974 -39.43 47.60 -29.04
CA GLY A 974 -40.47 47.13 -28.13
C GLY A 974 -41.68 48.05 -28.08
N SER A 975 -42.83 47.51 -27.65
CA SER A 975 -44.08 48.28 -27.61
C SER A 975 -44.15 49.27 -26.43
N GLY A 976 -44.66 50.49 -26.65
CA GLY A 976 -44.80 51.55 -25.63
C GLY A 976 -45.39 52.89 -26.09
N ASP A 977 -45.33 53.92 -25.23
CA ASP A 977 -45.77 55.29 -25.58
C ASP A 977 -44.70 56.34 -25.21
N PRO A 978 -43.76 56.66 -26.13
CA PRO A 978 -43.59 56.10 -27.49
C PRO A 978 -43.02 54.66 -27.56
N ASP A 979 -43.27 53.98 -28.69
CA ASP A 979 -42.60 52.71 -29.04
C ASP A 979 -41.07 52.89 -29.13
N GLY A 980 -40.34 51.80 -28.92
CA GLY A 980 -38.89 51.75 -29.12
C GLY A 980 -38.51 51.86 -30.61
N ILE A 981 -37.31 52.36 -30.88
CA ILE A 981 -36.78 52.49 -32.24
C ILE A 981 -36.25 51.13 -32.70
N ALA A 982 -36.45 50.77 -33.98
CA ALA A 982 -35.82 49.58 -34.55
C ALA A 982 -34.30 49.77 -34.68
N GLY A 983 -33.54 48.70 -34.46
CA GLY A 983 -32.09 48.69 -34.64
C GLY A 983 -31.70 48.89 -36.10
N LEU A 984 -30.47 49.33 -36.34
CA LEU A 984 -29.92 49.46 -37.68
C LEU A 984 -29.55 48.08 -38.24
N ASP A 985 -29.66 47.91 -39.55
CA ASP A 985 -29.04 46.77 -40.23
C ASP A 985 -27.51 46.89 -40.14
N GLY A 986 -26.82 45.75 -40.14
CA GLY A 986 -25.36 45.70 -40.11
C GLY A 986 -24.74 46.24 -41.40
N ILE A 987 -23.40 46.30 -41.43
CA ILE A 987 -22.66 46.75 -42.62
C ILE A 987 -22.07 45.55 -43.35
N THR A 988 -22.21 45.53 -44.67
CA THR A 988 -21.46 44.65 -45.57
C THR A 988 -20.18 45.31 -46.09
N GLY A 989 -19.05 44.60 -46.07
CA GLY A 989 -17.79 45.13 -46.60
C GLY A 989 -16.76 44.07 -47.02
N PRO A 990 -15.82 44.43 -47.92
CA PRO A 990 -14.63 43.61 -48.13
C PRO A 990 -13.73 43.65 -46.88
N LEU A 991 -13.03 42.54 -46.62
CA LEU A 991 -11.99 42.45 -45.59
C LEU A 991 -10.75 43.29 -45.91
#